data_AF-A0AAW1UI21-F1
#
_entry.id   AF-A0AAW1UI21-F1
#
_cell.length_a   1.000
_cell.length_b   1.000
_cell.length_c   1.000
_cell.angle_alpha   90.00
_cell.angle_beta   90.00
_cell.angle_gamma   90.00
#
_symmetry.space_group_name_H-M   'P 1'
#
loop_
_entity.id
_entity.type
_entity.pdbx_description
1 polymer ?
#
loop_
_entity_poly.entity_id
_entity_poly.type
_entity_poly.pdbx_seq_one_letter_code
_entity_poly.pdbx_strand_id
1 'polypeptide(L)'
;MKNLGKYFVYIFIFIFMVNAKNKKSKSVTTLLDAKWNTTPLLLEVAEYLADENVDFYWNFVDSVSKLNPPFNELGTDQSKYDTILKLAGKSITPAELEVLKLGLSLHIYSPKIQMFNQIASERNLNCQTIVDINGHLICDLEELKNYFQNDPLPKKGTVELFNVDTHFPGSQNRSDIAVFYGELGTNEFAKFHQVLAQKAEEGLVDYVIRHYVKIETGKKLRLSGYGVELQMKSTEYKAQDDAEIHDSPIEDASQEEEDSEIEGFDFSKLKKLFPNDHKNLDKFKQFLEETSNEMAPLKVWQFQELSLQAAERIMNAPKDESLKVFTNIAQNFPMLAKSLVKTTVKQELKKEIKNNQEIFSLSLNLQPQDTALFINGLFFDVDIIDVYGILDIVRQELRTMEGLNKIGISNEHLSALLSLDFNEAGSAQEFSIDIRDSAILWLNNIETDLKYSRWSSSLMELLRPTFPGMMRQVKKNLFNLVLIIDPTDTKALGLVKLIESFVVHTAPLRVGLIFRVNPDDGLTGLDDAGVAVQCAFNYVSQLKNPQSAISFLKNVMIFADNDIITVEDVKTQLKNEYNADIEDVLGSYSDYDFGRKLSNDFIQRLGQRSFPQALINGIPLPSSQMNVDDFEEAVLSEVMTQTQFFQKAVYRGKLSDVDDVIDYMMNQPNVMPRLNDRILNKEKSINLDMLGVPSSISNIPNLLKLSPRDMTATAMKNLKYFTVAKKNRKYHTVTYWVVGDLSCAKSRVILQAAIEHAKLESDVRVTFIPNVEGNGKNNLNKVVLSVLDNYPSDNALSYILDLLKNKDSLEIIQSGDFSNLPVEISSKLDAQDLNLKMLRVYCQRVLGLGIGHRAIVANGRILGPLGDEETFIEEDYSLFERFSSVQYLDKIITALSKETDETQEITSDSLLKIISLLVSKTQSKSRFEVKGNTEEHSVVKIPAARPEDVAFELVAIVDPVSRGAQKLSTILQVLHEVLNCNIKIFLNSAEKNSDMPLKSFYRFVLEKEIQFSEDGSQQSGPIARFSNMPTSPLLTQNYHVPENWLVEVVRSVYDLDNIRLENVDSNVHSEYELEYLLLEVIVSMLLLVAHQGSTNNSWYRKISCYCRYNCNGKFRLFPTEGQSWCLDI
;
A
#
# COMPACT_ATOMS: atom_id res chain seq x y z
N MET A 1 -81.54 11.04 40.75
CA MET A 1 -80.43 10.05 40.87
C MET A 1 -79.90 9.50 39.54
N LYS A 2 -80.68 9.31 38.46
CA LYS A 2 -80.16 8.79 37.17
C LYS A 2 -79.34 9.79 36.32
N ASN A 3 -79.44 11.09 36.58
CA ASN A 3 -78.63 12.12 35.86
C ASN A 3 -77.29 12.45 36.53
N LEU A 4 -77.11 12.13 37.83
CA LEU A 4 -75.80 12.31 38.50
C LEU A 4 -74.80 11.23 38.07
N GLY A 5 -75.24 9.98 37.84
CA GLY A 5 -74.35 8.90 37.39
C GLY A 5 -73.80 9.10 35.98
N LYS A 6 -74.55 9.76 35.09
CA LYS A 6 -74.05 10.11 33.74
C LYS A 6 -73.01 11.22 33.77
N TYR A 7 -73.17 12.22 34.64
CA TYR A 7 -72.15 13.25 34.84
C TYR A 7 -70.88 12.69 35.49
N PHE A 8 -71.00 11.76 36.43
CA PHE A 8 -69.83 11.12 37.05
C PHE A 8 -69.05 10.25 36.06
N VAL A 9 -69.74 9.53 35.17
CA VAL A 9 -69.09 8.73 34.11
C VAL A 9 -68.47 9.62 33.03
N TYR A 10 -69.13 10.73 32.65
CA TYR A 10 -68.52 11.69 31.71
C TYR A 10 -67.30 12.39 32.33
N ILE A 11 -67.32 12.73 33.62
CA ILE A 11 -66.16 13.29 34.33
C ILE A 11 -65.05 12.25 34.48
N PHE A 12 -65.36 10.98 34.76
CA PHE A 12 -64.36 9.91 34.81
C PHE A 12 -63.73 9.61 33.44
N ILE A 13 -64.52 9.66 32.36
CA ILE A 13 -64.03 9.52 30.98
C ILE A 13 -63.22 10.75 30.54
N PHE A 14 -63.61 11.95 30.98
CA PHE A 14 -62.84 13.17 30.71
C PHE A 14 -61.52 13.20 31.50
N ILE A 15 -61.50 12.72 32.75
CA ILE A 15 -60.27 12.57 33.55
C ILE A 15 -59.36 11.46 32.98
N PHE A 16 -59.92 10.36 32.45
CA PHE A 16 -59.15 9.33 31.74
C PHE A 16 -58.63 9.82 30.37
N MET A 17 -59.37 10.70 29.66
CA MET A 17 -58.88 11.32 28.42
C MET A 17 -57.85 12.43 28.67
N VAL A 18 -57.91 13.13 29.81
CA VAL A 18 -56.93 14.16 30.18
C VAL A 18 -55.63 13.54 30.73
N ASN A 19 -55.67 12.32 31.28
CA ASN A 19 -54.48 11.59 31.74
C ASN A 19 -53.87 10.61 30.72
N ALA A 20 -54.41 10.52 29.50
CA ALA A 20 -53.70 9.92 28.39
C ALA A 20 -52.66 10.92 27.88
N LYS A 21 -51.59 11.16 28.66
CA LYS A 21 -50.35 11.71 28.11
C LYS A 21 -49.93 10.74 27.01
N ASN A 22 -50.13 11.11 25.74
CA ASN A 22 -49.40 10.46 24.64
C ASN A 22 -47.92 10.59 25.02
N LYS A 23 -47.31 9.49 25.48
CA LYS A 23 -45.87 9.46 25.73
C LYS A 23 -45.22 9.64 24.37
N LYS A 24 -44.85 10.87 24.04
CA LYS A 24 -44.10 11.19 22.82
C LYS A 24 -42.88 10.27 22.78
N SER A 25 -42.66 9.61 21.65
CA SER A 25 -41.45 8.80 21.46
C SER A 25 -40.25 9.74 21.53
N LYS A 26 -39.41 9.53 22.55
CA LYS A 26 -38.20 10.34 22.73
C LYS A 26 -37.09 9.73 21.88
N SER A 27 -36.34 10.61 21.21
CA SER A 27 -35.20 10.21 20.39
C SER A 27 -33.90 10.82 20.94
N VAL A 28 -32.81 10.09 20.73
CA VAL A 28 -31.45 10.56 20.97
C VAL A 28 -30.81 10.78 19.61
N THR A 29 -30.26 11.97 19.39
CA THR A 29 -29.55 12.31 18.15
C THR A 29 -28.20 12.89 18.44
N THR A 30 -27.22 12.49 17.63
CA THR A 30 -25.83 12.90 17.81
C THR A 30 -25.16 13.14 16.47
N LEU A 31 -24.37 14.20 16.42
CA LEU A 31 -23.65 14.64 15.24
C LEU A 31 -22.19 14.95 15.56
N LEU A 32 -21.33 14.87 14.54
CA LEU A 32 -19.92 15.24 14.60
C LEU A 32 -19.58 16.20 13.47
N ASP A 33 -19.23 17.42 13.82
CA ASP A 33 -18.73 18.40 12.88
C ASP A 33 -17.20 18.44 12.90
N ALA A 34 -16.59 18.75 11.76
CA ALA A 34 -15.20 19.12 11.66
C ALA A 34 -15.00 20.57 12.13
N LYS A 35 -13.76 20.90 12.50
CA LYS A 35 -13.39 22.27 12.87
C LYS A 35 -13.43 23.25 11.71
N TRP A 36 -13.23 22.75 10.50
CA TRP A 36 -13.23 23.53 9.27
C TRP A 36 -14.61 23.56 8.59
N ASN A 37 -14.77 24.52 7.69
CA ASN A 37 -16.01 24.75 6.95
C ASN A 37 -16.21 23.74 5.81
N THR A 38 -17.46 23.59 5.35
CA THR A 38 -17.80 22.71 4.23
C THR A 38 -16.97 23.06 2.98
N THR A 39 -16.27 22.06 2.45
CA THR A 39 -15.45 22.18 1.24
C THR A 39 -16.30 21.96 -0.02
N PRO A 40 -16.00 22.65 -1.14
CA PRO A 40 -16.70 22.41 -2.39
C PRO A 40 -16.44 21.00 -2.95
N LEU A 41 -17.50 20.25 -3.22
CA LEU A 41 -17.43 18.88 -3.77
C LEU A 41 -16.64 18.79 -5.09
N LEU A 42 -16.66 19.84 -5.90
CA LEU A 42 -15.91 19.92 -7.16
C LEU A 42 -14.39 19.76 -6.92
N LEU A 43 -13.87 20.36 -5.85
CA LEU A 43 -12.45 20.28 -5.49
C LEU A 43 -12.11 18.91 -4.90
N GLU A 44 -13.02 18.33 -4.11
CA GLU A 44 -12.84 16.97 -3.56
C GLU A 44 -12.75 15.92 -4.68
N VAL A 45 -13.59 16.04 -5.71
CA VAL A 45 -13.51 15.16 -6.89
C VAL A 45 -12.22 15.38 -7.68
N ALA A 46 -11.75 16.62 -7.83
CA ALA A 46 -10.49 16.88 -8.51
C ALA A 46 -9.35 16.15 -7.77
N GLU A 47 -9.22 16.35 -6.46
CA GLU A 47 -8.19 15.70 -5.66
C GLU A 47 -8.31 14.16 -5.64
N TYR A 48 -9.55 13.62 -5.60
CA TYR A 48 -9.77 12.19 -5.77
C TYR A 48 -9.18 11.67 -7.10
N LEU A 49 -9.44 12.37 -8.19
CA LEU A 49 -8.93 12.00 -9.51
C LEU A 49 -7.41 12.15 -9.59
N ALA A 50 -6.80 13.11 -8.88
CA ALA A 50 -5.35 13.27 -8.83
C ALA A 50 -4.65 12.06 -8.18
N ASP A 51 -5.20 11.57 -7.08
CA ASP A 51 -4.70 10.40 -6.37
C ASP A 51 -4.86 9.11 -7.20
N GLU A 52 -5.92 8.98 -8.01
CA GLU A 52 -6.04 7.89 -8.98
C GLU A 52 -5.01 8.02 -10.11
N ASN A 53 -4.97 9.20 -10.75
CA ASN A 53 -4.01 9.52 -11.80
C ASN A 53 -3.93 11.04 -12.05
N VAL A 54 -2.72 11.59 -12.08
CA VAL A 54 -2.47 13.00 -12.38
C VAL A 54 -3.08 13.45 -13.72
N ASP A 55 -3.14 12.60 -14.74
CA ASP A 55 -3.77 12.95 -16.02
C ASP A 55 -5.29 13.07 -15.90
N PHE A 56 -5.93 12.29 -15.03
CA PHE A 56 -7.36 12.41 -14.78
C PHE A 56 -7.70 13.76 -14.15
N TYR A 57 -6.87 14.23 -13.22
CA TYR A 57 -6.98 15.56 -12.63
C TYR A 57 -6.96 16.65 -13.71
N TRP A 58 -5.92 16.69 -14.54
CA TRP A 58 -5.77 17.74 -15.54
C TRP A 58 -6.86 17.69 -16.62
N ASN A 59 -7.25 16.50 -17.09
CA ASN A 59 -8.37 16.35 -18.03
C ASN A 59 -9.70 16.83 -17.43
N PHE A 60 -9.90 16.61 -16.12
CA PHE A 60 -11.07 17.07 -15.40
C PHE A 60 -11.07 18.60 -15.25
N VAL A 61 -9.96 19.20 -14.82
CA VAL A 61 -9.77 20.66 -14.75
C VAL A 61 -10.03 21.32 -16.11
N ASP A 62 -9.50 20.75 -17.19
CA ASP A 62 -9.73 21.19 -18.57
C ASP A 62 -11.20 21.14 -18.96
N SER A 63 -11.88 20.05 -18.59
CA SER A 63 -13.27 19.81 -18.94
C SER A 63 -14.20 20.77 -18.20
N VAL A 64 -13.92 21.03 -16.93
CA VAL A 64 -14.65 21.99 -16.10
C VAL A 64 -14.44 23.41 -16.61
N SER A 65 -13.20 23.77 -16.98
CA SER A 65 -12.86 25.10 -17.51
C SER A 65 -13.50 25.41 -18.88
N LYS A 66 -13.94 24.38 -19.62
CA LYS A 66 -14.60 24.51 -20.94
C LYS A 66 -16.14 24.53 -20.84
N LEU A 67 -16.72 24.44 -19.64
CA LEU A 67 -18.18 24.46 -19.45
C LEU A 67 -18.79 25.81 -19.85
N ASN A 68 -19.93 25.75 -20.54
CA ASN A 68 -20.77 26.90 -20.86
C ASN A 68 -22.24 26.54 -20.58
N PRO A 69 -22.91 27.16 -19.60
CA PRO A 69 -22.43 28.20 -18.68
C PRO A 69 -21.35 27.72 -17.69
N PRO A 70 -20.58 28.63 -17.05
CA PRO A 70 -19.62 28.32 -15.98
C PRO A 70 -20.27 27.55 -14.83
N PHE A 71 -19.47 26.73 -14.14
CA PHE A 71 -19.97 25.84 -13.09
C PHE A 71 -20.71 26.59 -11.95
N ASN A 72 -20.21 27.77 -11.57
CA ASN A 72 -20.80 28.56 -10.49
C ASN A 72 -22.19 29.14 -10.85
N GLU A 73 -22.54 29.19 -12.14
CA GLU A 73 -23.84 29.67 -12.63
C GLU A 73 -24.87 28.54 -12.78
N LEU A 74 -24.48 27.29 -12.51
CA LEU A 74 -25.41 26.16 -12.45
C LEU A 74 -26.36 26.31 -11.25
N GLY A 75 -27.61 25.87 -11.43
CA GLY A 75 -28.72 26.11 -10.51
C GLY A 75 -28.58 25.44 -9.13
N THR A 76 -29.28 24.33 -8.93
CA THR A 76 -29.34 23.63 -7.63
C THR A 76 -28.07 22.82 -7.34
N ASP A 77 -27.79 22.55 -6.07
CA ASP A 77 -26.63 21.75 -5.65
C ASP A 77 -26.67 20.33 -6.24
N GLN A 78 -27.87 19.74 -6.35
CA GLN A 78 -28.06 18.46 -7.02
C GLN A 78 -27.65 18.51 -8.51
N SER A 79 -28.02 19.58 -9.24
CA SER A 79 -27.63 19.73 -10.65
C SER A 79 -26.12 19.91 -10.83
N LYS A 80 -25.47 20.57 -9.88
CA LYS A 80 -24.01 20.71 -9.81
C LYS A 80 -23.36 19.36 -9.58
N TYR A 81 -23.86 18.59 -8.61
CA TYR A 81 -23.38 17.25 -8.29
C TYR A 81 -23.50 16.29 -9.48
N ASP A 82 -24.66 16.23 -10.14
CA ASP A 82 -24.87 15.39 -11.33
C ASP A 82 -23.93 15.78 -12.48
N THR A 83 -23.66 17.08 -12.63
CA THR A 83 -22.71 17.58 -13.64
C THR A 83 -21.29 17.16 -13.31
N ILE A 84 -20.88 17.22 -12.03
CA ILE A 84 -19.56 16.75 -11.56
C ILE A 84 -19.40 15.26 -11.89
N LEU A 85 -20.37 14.43 -11.50
CA LEU A 85 -20.32 12.99 -11.75
C LEU A 85 -20.27 12.67 -13.24
N LYS A 86 -21.02 13.39 -14.07
CA LYS A 86 -21.01 13.21 -15.53
C LYS A 86 -19.66 13.57 -16.15
N LEU A 87 -18.94 14.56 -15.61
CA LEU A 87 -17.61 14.92 -16.07
C LEU A 87 -16.56 13.91 -15.60
N ALA A 88 -16.62 13.49 -14.34
CA ALA A 88 -15.73 12.48 -13.79
C ALA A 88 -15.88 11.14 -14.52
N GLY A 89 -17.13 10.70 -14.78
CA GLY A 89 -17.45 9.45 -15.48
C GLY A 89 -17.01 9.39 -16.95
N LYS A 90 -16.43 10.44 -17.52
CA LYS A 90 -15.72 10.36 -18.82
C LYS A 90 -14.33 9.76 -18.68
N SER A 91 -13.72 9.88 -17.51
CA SER A 91 -12.35 9.46 -17.21
C SER A 91 -12.29 8.13 -16.46
N ILE A 92 -13.25 7.89 -15.55
CA ILE A 92 -13.33 6.70 -14.69
C ILE A 92 -14.45 5.75 -15.14
N THR A 93 -14.39 4.50 -14.71
CA THR A 93 -15.41 3.49 -15.01
C THR A 93 -16.68 3.68 -14.15
N PRO A 94 -17.80 3.04 -14.52
CA PRO A 94 -19.01 3.09 -13.69
C PRO A 94 -18.83 2.54 -12.26
N ALA A 95 -17.99 1.51 -12.07
CA ALA A 95 -17.75 0.97 -10.73
C ALA A 95 -16.85 1.90 -9.90
N GLU A 96 -15.81 2.48 -10.52
CA GLU A 96 -14.97 3.50 -9.87
C GLU A 96 -15.80 4.74 -9.47
N LEU A 97 -16.82 5.09 -10.28
CA LEU A 97 -17.73 6.19 -9.99
C LEU A 97 -18.61 5.93 -8.75
N GLU A 98 -19.09 4.70 -8.54
CA GLU A 98 -19.84 4.38 -7.32
C GLU A 98 -18.95 4.45 -6.07
N VAL A 99 -17.69 4.03 -6.18
CA VAL A 99 -16.69 4.19 -5.09
C VAL A 99 -16.36 5.67 -4.84
N LEU A 100 -16.30 6.49 -5.90
CA LEU A 100 -16.15 7.94 -5.78
C LEU A 100 -17.30 8.56 -4.97
N LYS A 101 -18.56 8.18 -5.25
CA LYS A 101 -19.72 8.69 -4.48
C LYS A 101 -19.61 8.38 -2.99
N LEU A 102 -19.17 7.17 -2.65
CA LEU A 102 -18.91 6.79 -1.27
C LEU A 102 -17.76 7.61 -0.66
N GLY A 103 -16.68 7.85 -1.42
CA GLY A 103 -15.57 8.71 -0.99
C GLY A 103 -15.97 10.16 -0.74
N LEU A 104 -16.91 10.69 -1.53
CA LEU A 104 -17.47 12.03 -1.34
C LEU A 104 -18.38 12.11 -0.12
N SER A 105 -19.20 11.09 0.13
CA SER A 105 -20.00 10.95 1.36
C SER A 105 -19.13 10.91 2.64
N LEU A 106 -17.91 10.36 2.51
CA LEU A 106 -16.91 10.30 3.57
C LEU A 106 -16.05 11.57 3.71
N HIS A 107 -16.16 12.52 2.75
CA HIS A 107 -15.38 13.76 2.70
C HIS A 107 -13.85 13.57 2.84
N ILE A 108 -13.31 12.54 2.19
CA ILE A 108 -11.93 12.07 2.38
C ILE A 108 -10.88 13.12 2.00
N TYR A 109 -11.17 13.92 0.97
CA TYR A 109 -10.24 14.94 0.47
C TYR A 109 -10.49 16.32 1.07
N SER A 110 -11.49 16.47 1.92
CA SER A 110 -11.76 17.74 2.61
C SER A 110 -10.56 18.25 3.43
N PRO A 111 -9.84 17.40 4.21
CA PRO A 111 -8.63 17.83 4.91
C PRO A 111 -7.52 18.34 3.98
N LYS A 112 -7.37 17.76 2.78
CA LYS A 112 -6.35 18.17 1.78
C LYS A 112 -6.68 19.55 1.21
N ILE A 113 -7.96 19.83 0.95
CA ILE A 113 -8.40 21.16 0.50
C ILE A 113 -8.21 22.19 1.61
N GLN A 114 -8.53 21.82 2.86
CA GLN A 114 -8.32 22.69 4.00
C GLN A 114 -6.84 23.02 4.21
N MET A 115 -5.94 22.05 4.00
CA MET A 115 -4.49 22.27 3.98
C MET A 115 -4.10 23.34 2.94
N PHE A 116 -4.63 23.28 1.71
CA PHE A 116 -4.34 24.32 0.70
C PHE A 116 -4.87 25.70 1.09
N ASN A 117 -6.07 25.78 1.67
CA ASN A 117 -6.62 27.03 2.20
C ASN A 117 -5.74 27.60 3.33
N GLN A 118 -5.19 26.74 4.18
CA GLN A 118 -4.29 27.16 5.25
C GLN A 118 -2.95 27.67 4.70
N ILE A 119 -2.34 26.98 3.73
CA ILE A 119 -1.14 27.45 3.03
C ILE A 119 -1.38 28.84 2.41
N ALA A 120 -2.55 29.03 1.80
CA ALA A 120 -2.95 30.32 1.24
C ALA A 120 -3.12 31.41 2.32
N SER A 121 -3.66 31.05 3.50
CA SER A 121 -3.82 31.97 4.63
C SER A 121 -2.46 32.42 5.21
N GLU A 122 -1.49 31.49 5.33
CA GLU A 122 -0.14 31.79 5.83
C GLU A 122 0.63 32.69 4.87
N ARG A 123 0.39 32.54 3.55
CA ARG A 123 0.97 33.38 2.50
C ARG A 123 0.27 34.75 2.35
N ASN A 124 -0.80 35.01 3.11
CA ASN A 124 -1.60 36.26 3.12
C ASN A 124 -2.09 36.68 1.72
N LEU A 125 -2.78 35.78 1.02
CA LEU A 125 -3.34 36.02 -0.31
C LEU A 125 -4.55 36.99 -0.26
N ASN A 126 -4.55 38.04 -1.10
CA ASN A 126 -5.56 39.11 -1.06
C ASN A 126 -6.61 39.07 -2.21
N CYS A 127 -6.30 38.45 -3.35
CA CYS A 127 -7.17 38.39 -4.52
C CYS A 127 -7.91 37.04 -4.59
N GLN A 128 -8.96 36.93 -5.42
CA GLN A 128 -9.71 35.67 -5.57
C GLN A 128 -8.95 34.63 -6.41
N THR A 129 -8.21 35.07 -7.42
CA THR A 129 -7.31 34.26 -8.23
C THR A 129 -5.93 34.92 -8.23
N ILE A 130 -4.87 34.14 -8.02
CA ILE A 130 -3.49 34.65 -7.88
C ILE A 130 -2.52 33.66 -8.49
N VAL A 131 -1.55 34.15 -9.26
CA VAL A 131 -0.41 33.38 -9.72
C VAL A 131 0.84 33.85 -8.99
N ASP A 132 1.57 32.92 -8.38
CA ASP A 132 2.87 33.16 -7.77
C ASP A 132 3.98 32.65 -8.69
N ILE A 133 4.73 33.58 -9.27
CA ILE A 133 5.88 33.27 -10.14
C ILE A 133 7.16 33.75 -9.48
N ASN A 134 8.02 32.83 -9.05
CA ASN A 134 9.30 33.13 -8.40
C ASN A 134 9.20 34.18 -7.25
N GLY A 135 8.10 34.15 -6.50
CA GLY A 135 7.82 35.06 -5.38
C GLY A 135 7.10 36.37 -5.75
N HIS A 136 6.68 36.55 -7.01
CA HIS A 136 5.83 37.66 -7.44
C HIS A 136 4.36 37.21 -7.51
N LEU A 137 3.50 37.84 -6.70
CA LEU A 137 2.06 37.59 -6.69
C LEU A 137 1.37 38.47 -7.73
N ILE A 138 0.72 37.85 -8.71
CA ILE A 138 0.03 38.51 -9.83
C ILE A 138 -1.47 38.19 -9.73
N CYS A 139 -2.32 39.21 -9.69
CA CYS A 139 -3.77 39.05 -9.60
C CYS A 139 -4.51 39.30 -10.92
N ASP A 140 -3.90 40.04 -11.86
CA ASP A 140 -4.54 40.45 -13.11
C ASP A 140 -4.01 39.69 -14.32
N LEU A 141 -4.92 39.35 -15.25
CA LEU A 141 -4.59 38.63 -16.48
C LEU A 141 -3.66 39.43 -17.40
N GLU A 142 -3.82 40.76 -17.44
CA GLU A 142 -3.00 41.62 -18.28
C GLU A 142 -1.56 41.70 -17.74
N GLU A 143 -1.40 41.79 -16.41
CA GLU A 143 -0.09 41.73 -15.75
C GLU A 143 0.61 40.39 -16.00
N LEU A 144 -0.12 39.28 -15.93
CA LEU A 144 0.42 37.96 -16.25
C LEU A 144 0.91 37.87 -17.69
N LYS A 145 0.14 38.38 -18.65
CA LYS A 145 0.56 38.42 -20.07
C LYS A 145 1.77 39.31 -20.27
N ASN A 146 1.82 40.47 -19.59
CA ASN A 146 2.94 41.39 -19.65
C ASN A 146 4.22 40.79 -19.03
N TYR A 147 4.09 39.98 -17.97
CA TYR A 147 5.21 39.27 -17.35
C TYR A 147 5.91 38.32 -18.33
N PHE A 148 5.16 37.63 -19.19
CA PHE A 148 5.73 36.74 -20.21
C PHE A 148 6.18 37.46 -21.49
N GLN A 149 5.83 38.73 -21.68
CA GLN A 149 6.22 39.53 -22.85
C GLN A 149 7.48 40.37 -22.62
N ASN A 150 7.76 40.76 -21.37
CA ASN A 150 8.96 41.51 -20.99
C ASN A 150 10.01 40.57 -20.36
N ASP A 151 11.30 40.90 -20.47
CA ASP A 151 12.40 40.11 -19.87
C ASP A 151 12.11 39.77 -18.39
N PRO A 152 12.46 38.56 -17.91
CA PRO A 152 12.07 38.08 -16.59
C PRO A 152 12.57 39.01 -15.49
N LEU A 153 11.65 39.49 -14.65
CA LEU A 153 11.96 40.29 -13.47
C LEU A 153 12.94 39.54 -12.55
N PRO A 154 13.82 40.25 -11.81
CA PRO A 154 14.72 39.61 -10.87
C PRO A 154 13.94 38.77 -9.84
N LYS A 155 14.42 37.54 -9.58
CA LYS A 155 13.82 36.59 -8.63
C LYS A 155 13.74 37.24 -7.24
N LYS A 156 12.53 37.37 -6.70
CA LYS A 156 12.28 37.94 -5.36
C LYS A 156 12.46 36.89 -4.25
N GLY A 157 12.25 35.61 -4.57
CA GLY A 157 12.42 34.46 -3.68
C GLY A 157 12.21 33.13 -4.40
N THR A 158 12.36 32.02 -3.69
CA THR A 158 12.02 30.68 -4.16
C THR A 158 10.60 30.31 -3.75
N VAL A 159 9.79 29.82 -4.69
CA VAL A 159 8.48 29.25 -4.36
C VAL A 159 8.69 27.86 -3.79
N GLU A 160 8.15 27.60 -2.61
CA GLU A 160 8.19 26.28 -1.97
C GLU A 160 7.20 25.36 -2.67
N LEU A 161 7.69 24.23 -3.17
CA LEU A 161 6.90 23.13 -3.72
C LEU A 161 6.80 22.02 -2.67
N PHE A 162 5.62 21.42 -2.56
CA PHE A 162 5.35 20.32 -1.66
C PHE A 162 5.09 19.03 -2.44
N ASN A 163 5.31 17.87 -1.82
CA ASN A 163 5.07 16.57 -2.46
C ASN A 163 3.60 16.35 -2.87
N VAL A 164 2.68 17.09 -2.25
CA VAL A 164 1.23 17.05 -2.54
C VAL A 164 0.83 17.87 -3.78
N ASP A 165 1.74 18.70 -4.30
CA ASP A 165 1.46 19.57 -5.44
C ASP A 165 1.36 18.76 -6.75
N THR A 166 0.34 19.07 -7.55
CA THR A 166 0.14 18.45 -8.87
C THR A 166 0.80 19.30 -9.97
N HIS A 167 1.82 18.74 -10.61
CA HIS A 167 2.49 19.37 -11.74
C HIS A 167 1.75 19.14 -13.05
N PHE A 168 1.73 20.15 -13.92
CA PHE A 168 1.20 20.01 -15.27
C PHE A 168 1.99 18.96 -16.05
N PRO A 169 1.34 18.11 -16.87
CA PRO A 169 2.02 16.98 -17.49
C PRO A 169 3.26 17.41 -18.30
N GLY A 170 4.43 17.06 -17.74
CA GLY A 170 5.79 17.34 -18.24
C GLY A 170 6.21 18.80 -18.32
N SER A 171 5.63 19.65 -17.47
CA SER A 171 6.21 20.94 -17.09
C SER A 171 7.29 20.82 -16.00
N GLN A 172 7.49 19.62 -15.44
CA GLN A 172 8.41 19.37 -14.33
C GLN A 172 9.88 19.75 -14.65
N ASN A 173 10.64 20.13 -13.63
CA ASN A 173 12.08 20.47 -13.68
C ASN A 173 12.42 21.71 -14.54
N ARG A 174 11.51 22.69 -14.62
CA ARG A 174 11.77 23.98 -15.29
C ARG A 174 12.27 25.02 -14.29
N SER A 175 12.99 26.02 -14.80
CA SER A 175 13.68 27.04 -13.99
C SER A 175 12.75 28.06 -13.35
N ASP A 176 11.57 28.27 -13.94
CA ASP A 176 10.54 29.19 -13.48
C ASP A 176 9.32 28.41 -13.05
N ILE A 177 8.92 28.59 -11.79
CA ILE A 177 7.80 27.89 -11.17
C ILE A 177 6.63 28.87 -11.08
N ALA A 178 5.46 28.45 -11.58
CA ALA A 178 4.22 29.19 -11.52
C ALA A 178 3.18 28.40 -10.71
N VAL A 179 2.90 28.84 -9.48
CA VAL A 179 1.87 28.26 -8.62
C VAL A 179 0.60 29.09 -8.72
N PHE A 180 -0.48 28.47 -9.17
CA PHE A 180 -1.77 29.11 -9.37
C PHE A 180 -2.73 28.79 -8.23
N TYR A 181 -3.15 29.83 -7.50
CA TYR A 181 -4.17 29.78 -6.48
C TYR A 181 -5.50 30.25 -7.06
N GLY A 182 -6.52 29.41 -7.00
CA GLY A 182 -7.87 29.80 -7.41
C GLY A 182 -8.93 28.74 -7.18
N GLU A 183 -10.18 29.17 -7.28
CA GLU A 183 -11.36 28.32 -7.17
C GLU A 183 -11.76 27.77 -8.54
N LEU A 184 -11.66 26.45 -8.70
CA LEU A 184 -12.04 25.72 -9.91
C LEU A 184 -13.55 25.92 -10.19
N GLY A 185 -13.91 26.13 -11.46
CA GLY A 185 -15.31 26.35 -11.88
C GLY A 185 -15.70 27.82 -12.06
N THR A 186 -14.85 28.76 -11.64
CA THR A 186 -15.02 30.20 -11.92
C THR A 186 -14.55 30.58 -13.34
N ASN A 187 -15.14 31.63 -13.91
CA ASN A 187 -14.75 32.13 -15.24
C ASN A 187 -13.34 32.75 -15.23
N GLU A 188 -12.93 33.37 -14.12
CA GLU A 188 -11.57 33.89 -13.96
C GLU A 188 -10.55 32.75 -14.00
N PHE A 189 -10.80 31.67 -13.24
CA PHE A 189 -9.94 30.50 -13.22
C PHE A 189 -9.71 29.94 -14.62
N ALA A 190 -10.77 29.79 -15.42
CA ALA A 190 -10.67 29.26 -16.78
C ALA A 190 -9.74 30.11 -17.68
N LYS A 191 -9.79 31.44 -17.56
CA LYS A 191 -8.94 32.35 -18.35
C LYS A 191 -7.47 32.28 -17.96
N PHE A 192 -7.18 32.24 -16.65
CA PHE A 192 -5.81 32.11 -16.13
C PHE A 192 -5.22 30.75 -16.51
N HIS A 193 -5.99 29.69 -16.31
CA HIS A 193 -5.59 28.33 -16.62
C HIS A 193 -5.24 28.16 -18.11
N GLN A 194 -6.03 28.72 -19.04
CA GLN A 194 -5.73 28.66 -20.48
C GLN A 194 -4.37 29.28 -20.83
N VAL A 195 -4.02 30.42 -20.21
CA VAL A 195 -2.74 31.09 -20.45
C VAL A 195 -1.58 30.28 -19.88
N LEU A 196 -1.69 29.82 -18.63
CA LEU A 196 -0.64 29.05 -17.97
C LEU A 196 -0.42 27.67 -18.61
N ALA A 197 -1.49 26.98 -18.99
CA ALA A 197 -1.42 25.72 -19.71
C ALA A 197 -0.69 25.89 -21.05
N GLN A 198 -1.01 26.93 -21.83
CA GLN A 198 -0.30 27.22 -23.07
C GLN A 198 1.20 27.48 -22.83
N LYS A 199 1.56 28.21 -21.77
CA LYS A 199 2.95 28.51 -21.42
C LYS A 199 3.71 27.29 -20.90
N ALA A 200 3.03 26.39 -20.20
CA ALA A 200 3.57 25.10 -19.79
C ALA A 200 3.79 24.16 -20.99
N GLU A 201 2.86 24.14 -21.97
CA GLU A 201 3.00 23.42 -23.24
C GLU A 201 4.17 23.94 -24.09
N GLU A 202 4.39 25.26 -24.11
CA GLU A 202 5.56 25.90 -24.73
C GLU A 202 6.88 25.59 -23.98
N GLY A 203 6.80 25.04 -22.76
CA GLY A 203 7.95 24.60 -21.96
C GLY A 203 8.65 25.70 -21.16
N LEU A 204 7.98 26.83 -20.94
CA LEU A 204 8.56 28.01 -20.28
C LEU A 204 8.48 27.94 -18.75
N VAL A 205 7.41 27.38 -18.20
CA VAL A 205 7.14 27.35 -16.76
C VAL A 205 6.81 25.94 -16.28
N ASP A 206 7.15 25.64 -15.03
CA ASP A 206 6.58 24.54 -14.27
C ASP A 206 5.26 25.01 -13.64
N TYR A 207 4.14 24.45 -14.08
CA TYR A 207 2.80 24.92 -13.71
C TYR A 207 2.16 23.99 -12.68
N VAL A 208 1.74 24.56 -11.56
CA VAL A 208 1.12 23.86 -10.43
C VAL A 208 -0.17 24.57 -10.02
N ILE A 209 -1.21 23.81 -9.65
CA ILE A 209 -2.46 24.36 -9.09
C ILE A 209 -2.51 24.08 -7.59
N ARG A 210 -2.91 25.10 -6.81
CA ARG A 210 -3.33 24.97 -5.42
C ARG A 210 -4.76 25.49 -5.28
N HIS A 211 -5.62 24.67 -4.66
CA HIS A 211 -7.01 25.06 -4.45
C HIS A 211 -7.09 26.21 -3.45
N TYR A 212 -7.84 27.25 -3.79
CA TYR A 212 -8.03 28.41 -2.93
C TYR A 212 -9.47 28.89 -3.00
N VAL A 213 -10.18 28.83 -1.88
CA VAL A 213 -11.56 29.30 -1.75
C VAL A 213 -11.56 30.50 -0.81
N LYS A 214 -11.82 31.70 -1.35
CA LYS A 214 -11.81 32.94 -0.55
C LYS A 214 -13.10 33.16 0.24
N ILE A 215 -14.25 32.75 -0.31
CA ILE A 215 -15.56 32.93 0.31
C ILE A 215 -16.00 31.59 0.90
N GLU A 216 -15.85 31.44 2.21
CA GLU A 216 -16.31 30.25 2.92
C GLU A 216 -17.79 30.35 3.27
N THR A 217 -18.50 29.22 3.24
CA THR A 217 -19.96 29.17 3.46
C THR A 217 -20.37 29.28 4.93
N GLY A 218 -19.42 29.43 5.86
CA GLY A 218 -19.66 29.59 7.31
C GLY A 218 -20.36 28.41 7.99
N LYS A 219 -20.64 27.33 7.24
CA LYS A 219 -21.20 26.08 7.74
C LYS A 219 -20.05 25.12 8.01
N LYS A 220 -20.02 24.51 9.19
CA LYS A 220 -19.07 23.45 9.51
C LYS A 220 -19.36 22.19 8.70
N LEU A 221 -18.31 21.44 8.38
CA LEU A 221 -18.44 20.18 7.64
C LEU A 221 -18.91 19.06 8.58
N ARG A 222 -19.97 18.34 8.22
CA ARG A 222 -20.42 17.14 8.94
C ARG A 222 -19.58 15.93 8.52
N LEU A 223 -19.04 15.20 9.48
CA LEU A 223 -18.21 14.02 9.24
C LEU A 223 -19.03 12.73 9.28
N SER A 224 -18.47 11.66 8.73
CA SER A 224 -19.05 10.30 8.72
C SER A 224 -17.96 9.26 9.02
N GLY A 225 -18.31 7.98 9.13
CA GLY A 225 -17.35 6.90 9.43
C GLY A 225 -17.12 6.64 10.92
N TYR A 226 -17.97 7.17 11.81
CA TYR A 226 -17.92 6.93 13.26
C TYR A 226 -19.13 6.14 13.75
N GLY A 227 -19.01 5.56 14.94
CA GLY A 227 -20.09 4.84 15.63
C GLY A 227 -20.54 5.56 16.91
N VAL A 228 -21.83 5.50 17.19
CA VAL A 228 -22.42 5.97 18.46
C VAL A 228 -23.04 4.78 19.17
N GLU A 229 -22.71 4.62 20.45
CA GLU A 229 -23.23 3.56 21.29
C GLU A 229 -24.01 4.17 22.46
N LEU A 230 -25.21 3.64 22.73
CA LEU A 230 -25.96 3.90 23.95
C LEU A 230 -25.93 2.63 24.80
N GLN A 231 -25.01 2.61 25.76
CA GLN A 231 -24.81 1.48 26.66
C GLN A 231 -25.79 1.55 27.83
N MET A 232 -26.44 0.44 28.14
CA MET A 232 -27.29 0.33 29.31
C MET A 232 -26.42 0.16 30.57
N LYS A 233 -26.58 1.07 31.53
CA LYS A 233 -26.02 0.89 32.87
C LYS A 233 -26.88 -0.14 33.63
N SER A 234 -26.23 -1.15 34.20
CA SER A 234 -26.88 -2.12 35.08
C SER A 234 -27.52 -1.38 36.26
N THR A 235 -28.85 -1.42 36.38
CA THR A 235 -29.59 -0.87 37.53
C THR A 235 -29.63 -1.84 38.71
N GLU A 236 -28.92 -2.97 38.67
CA GLU A 236 -28.70 -3.78 39.86
C GLU A 236 -27.62 -3.11 40.72
N TYR A 237 -28.02 -2.76 41.95
CA TYR A 237 -27.32 -1.96 42.97
C TYR A 237 -27.47 -0.43 42.85
N LYS A 238 -28.68 0.06 43.16
CA LYS A 238 -28.89 0.96 44.30
C LYS A 238 -30.36 1.00 44.69
N ALA A 239 -30.58 0.85 45.99
CA ALA A 239 -31.88 0.89 46.63
C ALA A 239 -32.60 2.22 46.34
N GLN A 240 -33.94 2.12 46.36
CA GLN A 240 -34.91 3.21 46.37
C GLN A 240 -34.44 4.42 47.18
N ASP A 241 -34.62 5.61 46.61
CA ASP A 241 -35.08 6.77 47.37
C ASP A 241 -35.98 7.58 46.43
N ASP A 242 -37.29 7.46 46.69
CA ASP A 242 -38.33 8.26 46.06
C ASP A 242 -38.30 9.66 46.66
N ALA A 243 -37.96 10.67 45.85
CA ALA A 243 -38.22 12.07 46.16
C ALA A 243 -39.11 12.66 45.06
N GLU A 244 -40.39 12.83 45.38
CA GLU A 244 -41.35 13.59 44.58
C GLU A 244 -40.86 15.04 44.40
N ILE A 245 -40.89 15.55 43.16
CA ILE A 245 -40.72 16.97 42.87
C ILE A 245 -41.90 17.46 42.03
N HIS A 246 -42.43 18.59 42.47
CA HIS A 246 -43.64 19.28 42.05
C HIS A 246 -43.70 19.69 40.57
N ASP A 247 -44.88 19.48 39.98
CA ASP A 247 -45.31 20.05 38.69
C ASP A 247 -45.50 21.57 38.76
N SER A 248 -44.99 22.28 37.75
CA SER A 248 -45.40 23.64 37.36
C SER A 248 -45.70 23.68 35.87
N PRO A 249 -46.78 24.34 35.40
CA PRO A 249 -47.26 24.21 34.02
C PRO A 249 -46.64 25.28 33.11
N ILE A 250 -46.21 24.91 31.89
CA ILE A 250 -45.97 25.87 30.79
C ILE A 250 -46.51 25.31 29.46
N GLU A 251 -46.96 26.28 28.67
CA GLU A 251 -47.81 26.31 27.48
C GLU A 251 -47.25 25.67 26.19
N ASP A 252 -48.21 25.43 25.29
CA ASP A 252 -48.10 24.82 23.97
C ASP A 252 -47.16 25.53 23.00
N ALA A 253 -46.41 24.72 22.23
CA ALA A 253 -45.94 25.09 20.89
C ALA A 253 -46.08 23.89 19.93
N SER A 254 -46.85 24.11 18.88
CA SER A 254 -47.15 23.19 17.78
C SER A 254 -46.03 23.18 16.74
N GLN A 255 -45.51 22.00 16.39
CA GLN A 255 -44.88 21.74 15.08
C GLN A 255 -45.21 20.33 14.59
N GLU A 256 -45.34 20.24 13.26
CA GLU A 256 -45.93 19.16 12.46
C GLU A 256 -45.06 17.90 12.45
N GLU A 257 -45.69 16.72 12.63
CA GLU A 257 -45.05 15.41 12.62
C GLU A 257 -45.03 14.80 11.20
N GLU A 258 -43.89 14.28 10.78
CA GLU A 258 -43.79 13.27 9.71
C GLU A 258 -44.03 11.87 10.32
N ASP A 259 -45.07 11.17 9.85
CA ASP A 259 -45.44 9.81 10.29
C ASP A 259 -44.42 8.77 9.77
N SER A 260 -43.63 8.16 10.67
CA SER A 260 -42.62 7.12 10.36
C SER A 260 -43.11 5.67 10.55
N GLU A 261 -42.42 4.71 9.92
CA GLU A 261 -42.65 3.25 10.04
C GLU A 261 -42.43 2.71 11.46
N ILE A 262 -43.37 1.89 11.96
CA ILE A 262 -43.30 1.23 13.28
C ILE A 262 -43.44 -0.28 13.09
N GLU A 263 -42.47 -1.06 13.58
CA GLU A 263 -42.38 -2.53 13.43
C GLU A 263 -42.59 -3.06 11.99
N GLY A 264 -42.15 -2.31 10.97
CA GLY A 264 -42.29 -2.68 9.55
C GLY A 264 -43.66 -2.32 8.94
N PHE A 265 -44.48 -1.55 9.65
CA PHE A 265 -45.72 -0.98 9.13
C PHE A 265 -45.55 0.52 8.82
N ASP A 266 -45.69 0.89 7.55
CA ASP A 266 -45.83 2.28 7.12
C ASP A 266 -47.27 2.74 7.36
N PHE A 267 -47.49 3.40 8.51
CA PHE A 267 -48.80 3.92 8.87
C PHE A 267 -49.28 5.01 7.91
N SER A 268 -48.39 5.73 7.22
CA SER A 268 -48.73 6.72 6.19
C SER A 268 -49.35 6.03 4.97
N LYS A 269 -48.76 4.91 4.54
CA LYS A 269 -49.28 4.11 3.43
C LYS A 269 -50.51 3.29 3.83
N LEU A 270 -50.57 2.76 5.05
CA LEU A 270 -51.74 2.03 5.57
C LEU A 270 -52.96 2.93 5.78
N LYS A 271 -52.76 4.16 6.27
CA LYS A 271 -53.81 5.19 6.35
C LYS A 271 -54.34 5.56 4.96
N LYS A 272 -53.47 5.63 3.94
CA LYS A 272 -53.86 5.84 2.54
C LYS A 272 -54.61 4.63 1.94
N LEU A 273 -54.24 3.40 2.30
CA LEU A 273 -54.82 2.16 1.80
C LEU A 273 -56.15 1.77 2.48
N PHE A 274 -56.33 2.12 3.75
CA PHE A 274 -57.54 1.81 4.53
C PHE A 274 -58.16 3.06 5.19
N PRO A 275 -58.86 3.92 4.41
CA PRO A 275 -59.41 5.19 4.90
C PRO A 275 -60.53 5.09 5.95
N ASN A 276 -61.14 3.90 6.10
CA ASN A 276 -62.24 3.71 7.06
C ASN A 276 -61.76 3.24 8.44
N ASP A 277 -60.51 2.79 8.56
CA ASP A 277 -59.96 2.15 9.76
C ASP A 277 -58.90 3.01 10.47
N HIS A 278 -58.81 4.31 10.18
CA HIS A 278 -57.88 5.24 10.84
C HIS A 278 -57.86 5.09 12.36
N LYS A 279 -59.04 5.03 12.99
CA LYS A 279 -59.15 4.89 14.46
C LYS A 279 -58.64 3.56 14.99
N ASN A 280 -58.70 2.50 14.18
CA ASN A 280 -58.19 1.17 14.55
C ASN A 280 -56.68 1.09 14.30
N LEU A 281 -56.19 1.72 13.23
CA LEU A 281 -54.76 1.87 12.94
C LEU A 281 -54.05 2.72 14.00
N ASP A 282 -54.68 3.80 14.49
CA ASP A 282 -54.11 4.62 15.56
C ASP A 282 -54.09 3.88 16.90
N LYS A 283 -55.11 3.07 17.21
CA LYS A 283 -55.10 2.18 18.38
C LYS A 283 -54.08 1.06 18.27
N PHE A 284 -53.88 0.53 17.06
CA PHE A 284 -52.86 -0.48 16.80
C PHE A 284 -51.45 0.10 16.91
N LYS A 285 -51.25 1.33 16.42
CA LYS A 285 -50.03 2.14 16.63
C LYS A 285 -49.77 2.30 18.13
N GLN A 286 -50.76 2.76 18.91
CA GLN A 286 -50.65 2.90 20.36
C GLN A 286 -50.35 1.57 21.05
N PHE A 287 -50.98 0.47 20.65
CA PHE A 287 -50.73 -0.85 21.23
C PHE A 287 -49.29 -1.34 20.96
N LEU A 288 -48.76 -1.11 19.75
CA LEU A 288 -47.38 -1.44 19.41
C LEU A 288 -46.39 -0.58 20.20
N GLU A 289 -46.67 0.71 20.36
CA GLU A 289 -45.87 1.64 21.19
C GLU A 289 -45.89 1.26 22.68
N GLU A 290 -47.03 0.83 23.21
CA GLU A 290 -47.16 0.38 24.60
C GLU A 290 -46.44 -0.95 24.87
N THR A 291 -46.49 -1.89 23.91
CA THR A 291 -45.88 -3.22 24.08
C THR A 291 -44.37 -3.20 23.88
N SER A 292 -43.84 -2.26 23.07
CA SER A 292 -42.41 -2.16 22.73
C SER A 292 -41.58 -1.42 23.79
N ASN A 293 -42.18 -0.52 24.55
CA ASN A 293 -41.44 0.39 25.45
C ASN A 293 -41.08 -0.18 26.84
N GLU A 294 -41.60 -1.35 27.22
CA GLU A 294 -41.28 -1.98 28.52
C GLU A 294 -40.27 -3.15 28.38
N MET A 295 -39.00 -2.86 28.71
CA MET A 295 -37.95 -3.86 28.88
C MET A 295 -38.20 -4.70 30.15
N ALA A 296 -38.90 -5.82 30.00
CA ALA A 296 -39.06 -6.79 31.09
C ALA A 296 -37.78 -7.63 31.27
N PRO A 297 -37.32 -7.89 32.52
CA PRO A 297 -36.11 -8.66 32.77
C PRO A 297 -36.23 -10.10 32.27
N LEU A 298 -35.22 -10.57 31.53
CA LEU A 298 -35.10 -11.95 31.05
C LEU A 298 -34.49 -12.86 32.12
N LYS A 299 -34.85 -14.14 32.11
CA LYS A 299 -34.32 -15.15 33.03
C LYS A 299 -33.03 -15.77 32.49
N VAL A 300 -32.14 -16.22 33.38
CA VAL A 300 -30.79 -16.70 33.02
C VAL A 300 -30.76 -17.77 31.93
N TRP A 301 -31.67 -18.75 31.96
CA TRP A 301 -31.72 -19.81 30.93
C TRP A 301 -32.18 -19.32 29.56
N GLN A 302 -32.85 -18.17 29.49
CA GLN A 302 -33.30 -17.58 28.22
C GLN A 302 -32.14 -16.94 27.44
N PHE A 303 -31.00 -16.66 28.10
CA PHE A 303 -29.82 -16.11 27.43
C PHE A 303 -29.03 -17.16 26.64
N GLN A 304 -29.12 -18.44 27.04
CA GLN A 304 -28.23 -19.49 26.54
C GLN A 304 -28.20 -19.57 25.03
N GLU A 305 -29.35 -19.66 24.36
CA GLU A 305 -29.40 -19.90 22.90
C GLU A 305 -29.66 -18.63 22.07
N LEU A 306 -29.50 -17.42 22.64
CA LEU A 306 -29.84 -16.17 21.93
C LEU A 306 -29.06 -15.95 20.63
N SER A 307 -27.78 -16.31 20.59
CA SER A 307 -26.96 -16.18 19.36
C SER A 307 -27.51 -17.07 18.25
N LEU A 308 -27.80 -18.34 18.56
CA LEU A 308 -28.37 -19.30 17.62
C LEU A 308 -29.78 -18.90 17.16
N GLN A 309 -30.59 -18.35 18.06
CA GLN A 309 -31.92 -17.82 17.77
C GLN A 309 -31.87 -16.61 16.84
N ALA A 310 -30.92 -15.70 17.05
CA ALA A 310 -30.67 -14.59 16.15
C ALA A 310 -30.25 -15.08 14.75
N ALA A 311 -29.34 -16.07 14.68
CA ALA A 311 -28.91 -16.66 13.41
C ALA A 311 -30.07 -17.32 12.66
N GLU A 312 -30.90 -18.13 13.33
CA GLU A 312 -32.08 -18.75 12.72
C GLU A 312 -33.08 -17.70 12.21
N ARG A 313 -33.24 -16.57 12.91
CA ARG A 313 -34.11 -15.48 12.43
C ARG A 313 -33.58 -14.82 11.16
N ILE A 314 -32.27 -14.64 11.04
CA ILE A 314 -31.63 -14.09 9.85
C ILE A 314 -31.75 -15.07 8.68
N MET A 315 -31.51 -16.36 8.91
CA MET A 315 -31.60 -17.40 7.87
C MET A 315 -33.02 -17.61 7.34
N ASN A 316 -34.04 -17.40 8.18
CA ASN A 316 -35.44 -17.50 7.77
C ASN A 316 -35.96 -16.23 7.07
N ALA A 317 -35.20 -15.12 7.06
CA ALA A 317 -35.56 -13.92 6.32
C ALA A 317 -35.37 -14.13 4.80
N PRO A 318 -36.15 -13.44 3.96
CA PRO A 318 -35.87 -13.38 2.52
C PRO A 318 -34.44 -12.89 2.25
N LYS A 319 -33.79 -13.42 1.21
CA LYS A 319 -32.38 -13.10 0.91
C LYS A 319 -32.14 -11.60 0.76
N ASP A 320 -33.05 -10.89 0.09
CA ASP A 320 -32.95 -9.44 -0.15
C ASP A 320 -33.08 -8.59 1.12
N GLU A 321 -33.74 -9.13 2.15
CA GLU A 321 -33.96 -8.44 3.43
C GLU A 321 -33.01 -8.93 4.55
N SER A 322 -32.28 -10.03 4.30
CA SER A 322 -31.42 -10.68 5.30
C SER A 322 -30.41 -9.73 5.94
N LEU A 323 -29.75 -8.88 5.15
CA LEU A 323 -28.82 -7.84 5.65
C LEU A 323 -29.50 -6.78 6.51
N LYS A 324 -30.71 -6.36 6.15
CA LYS A 324 -31.49 -5.38 6.92
C LYS A 324 -31.93 -5.97 8.26
N VAL A 325 -32.39 -7.22 8.25
CA VAL A 325 -32.75 -7.97 9.46
C VAL A 325 -31.52 -8.16 10.35
N PHE A 326 -30.39 -8.53 9.78
CA PHE A 326 -29.11 -8.64 10.50
C PHE A 326 -28.70 -7.32 11.15
N THR A 327 -28.73 -6.22 10.39
CA THR A 327 -28.41 -4.88 10.89
C THR A 327 -29.33 -4.45 12.02
N ASN A 328 -30.64 -4.66 11.87
CA ASN A 328 -31.62 -4.33 12.91
C ASN A 328 -31.39 -5.16 14.19
N ILE A 329 -31.11 -6.47 14.06
CA ILE A 329 -30.80 -7.33 15.21
C ILE A 329 -29.55 -6.86 15.94
N ALA A 330 -28.45 -6.60 15.22
CA ALA A 330 -27.19 -6.18 15.85
C ALA A 330 -27.32 -4.81 16.53
N GLN A 331 -27.95 -3.84 15.85
CA GLN A 331 -28.03 -2.45 16.32
C GLN A 331 -29.09 -2.21 17.42
N ASN A 332 -30.18 -2.99 17.44
CA ASN A 332 -31.29 -2.85 18.40
C ASN A 332 -31.50 -4.09 19.29
N PHE A 333 -30.43 -4.89 19.47
CA PHE A 333 -30.50 -6.18 20.16
C PHE A 333 -31.23 -6.13 21.52
N PRO A 334 -31.00 -5.14 22.41
CA PRO A 334 -31.65 -5.15 23.71
C PRO A 334 -33.18 -5.13 23.66
N MET A 335 -33.77 -4.44 22.68
CA MET A 335 -35.23 -4.41 22.48
C MET A 335 -35.74 -5.72 21.87
N LEU A 336 -34.94 -6.34 20.99
CA LEU A 336 -35.32 -7.53 20.23
C LEU A 336 -35.11 -8.84 20.98
N ALA A 337 -34.28 -8.86 22.03
CA ALA A 337 -33.90 -10.07 22.78
C ALA A 337 -35.12 -10.91 23.21
N LYS A 338 -36.17 -10.28 23.74
CA LYS A 338 -37.40 -10.99 24.17
C LYS A 338 -38.17 -11.63 23.01
N SER A 339 -38.13 -11.01 21.82
CA SER A 339 -38.72 -11.54 20.60
C SER A 339 -37.93 -12.76 20.09
N LEU A 340 -36.60 -12.70 20.19
CA LEU A 340 -35.70 -13.77 19.76
C LEU A 340 -35.87 -15.06 20.57
N VAL A 341 -36.12 -14.98 21.88
CA VAL A 341 -36.36 -16.17 22.75
C VAL A 341 -37.50 -17.07 22.25
N LYS A 342 -38.45 -16.51 21.48
CA LYS A 342 -39.58 -17.28 20.92
C LYS A 342 -39.22 -18.08 19.67
N THR A 343 -38.06 -17.83 19.07
CA THR A 343 -37.64 -18.50 17.83
C THR A 343 -37.07 -19.89 18.14
N THR A 344 -37.49 -20.88 17.36
CA THR A 344 -37.06 -22.28 17.53
C THR A 344 -35.88 -22.58 16.62
N VAL A 345 -34.76 -22.99 17.18
CA VAL A 345 -33.53 -23.30 16.44
C VAL A 345 -33.56 -24.73 15.89
N LYS A 346 -33.24 -24.91 14.60
CA LYS A 346 -33.11 -26.23 13.98
C LYS A 346 -31.81 -26.93 14.41
N GLN A 347 -31.88 -28.25 14.64
CA GLN A 347 -30.72 -29.04 15.05
C GLN A 347 -29.65 -29.16 13.94
N GLU A 348 -30.05 -29.06 12.68
CA GLU A 348 -29.15 -29.07 11.51
C GLU A 348 -28.25 -27.83 11.50
N LEU A 349 -28.85 -26.64 11.64
CA LEU A 349 -28.13 -25.37 11.77
C LEU A 349 -27.13 -25.39 12.93
N LYS A 350 -27.55 -25.91 14.10
CA LYS A 350 -26.68 -26.02 15.28
C LYS A 350 -25.45 -26.90 15.03
N LYS A 351 -25.63 -28.04 14.36
CA LYS A 351 -24.52 -28.95 14.01
C LYS A 351 -23.59 -28.33 12.97
N GLU A 352 -24.15 -27.66 11.97
CA GLU A 352 -23.39 -26.99 10.92
C GLU A 352 -22.51 -25.88 11.49
N ILE A 353 -23.06 -25.01 12.34
CA ILE A 353 -22.29 -23.94 13.00
C ILE A 353 -21.13 -24.52 13.81
N LYS A 354 -21.38 -25.60 14.56
CA LYS A 354 -20.33 -26.25 15.37
C LYS A 354 -19.20 -26.83 14.51
N ASN A 355 -19.54 -27.49 13.41
CA ASN A 355 -18.53 -28.04 12.49
C ASN A 355 -17.70 -26.93 11.82
N ASN A 356 -18.36 -25.84 11.42
CA ASN A 356 -17.68 -24.68 10.83
C ASN A 356 -16.77 -23.98 11.86
N GLN A 357 -17.20 -23.89 13.12
CA GLN A 357 -16.38 -23.38 14.23
C GLN A 357 -15.08 -24.15 14.43
N GLU A 358 -15.14 -25.49 14.40
CA GLU A 358 -13.93 -26.32 14.54
C GLU A 358 -12.93 -26.03 13.41
N ILE A 359 -13.40 -25.85 12.16
CA ILE A 359 -12.53 -25.48 11.04
C ILE A 359 -11.94 -24.09 11.24
N PHE A 360 -12.76 -23.09 11.54
CA PHE A 360 -12.28 -21.70 11.70
C PHE A 360 -11.27 -21.56 12.85
N SER A 361 -11.44 -22.32 13.92
CA SER A 361 -10.49 -22.36 15.03
C SER A 361 -9.13 -22.96 14.64
N LEU A 362 -9.11 -23.93 13.72
CA LEU A 362 -7.88 -24.59 13.26
C LEU A 362 -7.21 -23.82 12.12
N SER A 363 -7.99 -23.24 11.20
CA SER A 363 -7.48 -22.60 9.99
C SER A 363 -7.19 -21.11 10.15
N LEU A 364 -8.04 -20.39 10.90
CA LEU A 364 -8.01 -18.92 11.02
C LEU A 364 -7.74 -18.45 12.46
N ASN A 365 -7.60 -19.38 13.43
CA ASN A 365 -7.51 -19.09 14.86
C ASN A 365 -8.68 -18.25 15.42
N LEU A 366 -9.87 -18.31 14.78
CA LEU A 366 -11.04 -17.57 15.22
C LEU A 366 -11.84 -18.36 16.26
N GLN A 367 -12.18 -17.70 17.37
CA GLN A 367 -13.06 -18.23 18.40
C GLN A 367 -14.54 -17.90 18.10
N PRO A 368 -15.50 -18.57 18.77
CA PRO A 368 -16.89 -18.13 18.73
C PRO A 368 -17.01 -16.67 19.20
N GLN A 369 -17.88 -15.89 18.54
CA GLN A 369 -18.06 -14.43 18.74
C GLN A 369 -17.01 -13.50 18.12
N ASP A 370 -15.85 -14.01 17.72
CA ASP A 370 -14.88 -13.20 16.98
C ASP A 370 -15.46 -12.78 15.63
N THR A 371 -15.15 -11.55 15.23
CA THR A 371 -15.62 -10.99 13.96
C THR A 371 -14.48 -10.84 12.98
N ALA A 372 -14.66 -11.38 11.78
CA ALA A 372 -13.69 -11.28 10.70
C ALA A 372 -14.40 -10.85 9.42
N LEU A 373 -13.83 -9.86 8.73
CA LEU A 373 -14.22 -9.47 7.38
C LEU A 373 -13.09 -9.84 6.42
N PHE A 374 -13.45 -10.44 5.30
CA PHE A 374 -12.54 -10.74 4.21
C PHE A 374 -13.02 -10.05 2.92
N ILE A 375 -12.13 -9.31 2.26
CA ILE A 375 -12.40 -8.68 0.96
C ILE A 375 -11.44 -9.31 -0.05
N ASN A 376 -11.97 -10.07 -1.01
CA ASN A 376 -11.18 -10.89 -1.95
C ASN A 376 -10.12 -11.77 -1.23
N GLY A 377 -10.48 -12.27 -0.04
CA GLY A 377 -9.60 -13.07 0.83
C GLY A 377 -8.67 -12.28 1.76
N LEU A 378 -8.55 -10.96 1.63
CA LEU A 378 -7.74 -10.14 2.54
C LEU A 378 -8.44 -10.02 3.89
N PHE A 379 -7.76 -10.33 5.00
CA PHE A 379 -8.33 -10.27 6.35
C PHE A 379 -8.40 -8.83 6.91
N PHE A 380 -9.54 -8.51 7.52
CA PHE A 380 -9.81 -7.26 8.21
C PHE A 380 -10.40 -7.55 9.58
N ASP A 381 -9.69 -7.09 10.60
CA ASP A 381 -10.22 -6.93 11.94
C ASP A 381 -11.13 -5.69 11.99
N VAL A 382 -12.41 -5.90 12.23
CA VAL A 382 -13.44 -4.86 12.23
C VAL A 382 -13.30 -3.92 13.43
N ASP A 383 -12.70 -4.39 14.54
CA ASP A 383 -12.55 -3.59 15.74
C ASP A 383 -11.43 -2.55 15.56
N ILE A 384 -10.38 -2.89 14.82
CA ILE A 384 -9.22 -2.01 14.59
C ILE A 384 -9.39 -1.15 13.33
N ILE A 385 -9.96 -1.70 12.26
CA ILE A 385 -9.91 -1.04 10.96
C ILE A 385 -11.04 -0.03 10.77
N ASP A 386 -10.66 1.13 10.26
CA ASP A 386 -11.54 2.22 9.89
C ASP A 386 -12.11 2.06 8.47
N VAL A 387 -13.25 2.69 8.22
CA VAL A 387 -13.90 2.66 6.89
C VAL A 387 -13.03 3.31 5.82
N TYR A 388 -12.25 4.33 6.19
CA TYR A 388 -11.28 4.98 5.31
C TYR A 388 -10.26 3.98 4.77
N GLY A 389 -9.68 3.15 5.65
CA GLY A 389 -8.73 2.10 5.26
C GLY A 389 -9.38 0.99 4.42
N ILE A 390 -10.66 0.66 4.66
CA ILE A 390 -11.41 -0.26 3.81
C ILE A 390 -11.58 0.34 2.40
N LEU A 391 -11.94 1.62 2.31
CA LEU A 391 -12.16 2.28 1.01
C LEU A 391 -10.87 2.30 0.18
N ASP A 392 -9.73 2.64 0.77
CA ASP A 392 -8.46 2.66 0.04
C ASP A 392 -8.10 1.29 -0.53
N ILE A 393 -8.35 0.22 0.23
CA ILE A 393 -8.13 -1.14 -0.26
C ILE A 393 -9.16 -1.50 -1.34
N VAL A 394 -10.43 -1.13 -1.17
CA VAL A 394 -11.47 -1.34 -2.21
C VAL A 394 -11.09 -0.63 -3.51
N ARG A 395 -10.56 0.60 -3.46
CA ARG A 395 -10.07 1.35 -4.64
C ARG A 395 -8.93 0.62 -5.34
N GLN A 396 -7.90 0.20 -4.58
CA GLN A 396 -6.75 -0.52 -5.12
C GLN A 396 -7.12 -1.89 -5.70
N GLU A 397 -8.00 -2.64 -5.03
CA GLU A 397 -8.54 -3.91 -5.52
C GLU A 397 -9.34 -3.69 -6.81
N LEU A 398 -10.23 -2.69 -6.84
CA LEU A 398 -11.06 -2.39 -8.00
C LEU A 398 -10.20 -2.08 -9.23
N ARG A 399 -9.16 -1.25 -9.09
CA ARG A 399 -8.21 -0.96 -10.17
C ARG A 399 -7.57 -2.22 -10.73
N THR A 400 -7.17 -3.14 -9.86
CA THR A 400 -6.57 -4.42 -10.26
C THR A 400 -7.60 -5.30 -10.99
N MET A 401 -8.79 -5.44 -10.40
CA MET A 401 -9.90 -6.23 -10.91
C MET A 401 -10.34 -5.77 -12.30
N GLU A 402 -10.55 -4.47 -12.48
CA GLU A 402 -10.88 -3.89 -13.78
C GLU A 402 -9.73 -3.96 -14.76
N GLY A 403 -8.49 -3.82 -14.28
CA GLY A 403 -7.30 -3.98 -15.11
C GLY A 403 -7.20 -5.37 -15.72
N LEU A 404 -7.45 -6.42 -14.92
CA LEU A 404 -7.49 -7.80 -15.39
C LEU A 404 -8.67 -8.06 -16.34
N ASN A 405 -9.84 -7.49 -16.07
CA ASN A 405 -10.99 -7.57 -16.97
C ASN A 405 -10.70 -6.87 -18.33
N LYS A 406 -10.05 -5.70 -18.32
CA LYS A 406 -9.60 -4.99 -19.53
C LYS A 406 -8.59 -5.79 -20.35
N ILE A 407 -7.79 -6.66 -19.71
CA ILE A 407 -6.87 -7.58 -20.39
C ILE A 407 -7.64 -8.76 -21.03
N GLY A 408 -8.85 -9.05 -20.54
CA GLY A 408 -9.75 -10.08 -21.05
C GLY A 408 -9.92 -11.30 -20.13
N ILE A 409 -9.48 -11.22 -18.87
CA ILE A 409 -9.55 -12.34 -17.92
C ILE A 409 -10.98 -12.46 -17.37
N SER A 410 -11.50 -13.70 -17.34
CA SER A 410 -12.83 -14.00 -16.79
C SER A 410 -12.89 -13.89 -15.27
N ASN A 411 -14.09 -13.63 -14.74
CA ASN A 411 -14.35 -13.52 -13.29
C ASN A 411 -13.93 -14.76 -12.49
N GLU A 412 -13.96 -15.95 -13.10
CA GLU A 412 -13.56 -17.21 -12.46
C GLU A 412 -12.06 -17.19 -12.15
N HIS A 413 -11.23 -16.91 -13.16
CA HIS A 413 -9.78 -16.76 -13.02
C HIS A 413 -9.36 -15.54 -12.20
N LEU A 414 -10.18 -14.49 -12.11
CA LEU A 414 -9.87 -13.30 -11.31
C LEU A 414 -9.62 -13.65 -9.84
N SER A 415 -10.48 -14.49 -9.25
CA SER A 415 -10.34 -14.89 -7.83
C SER A 415 -9.03 -15.66 -7.58
N ALA A 416 -8.70 -16.58 -8.49
CA ALA A 416 -7.46 -17.35 -8.45
C ALA A 416 -6.21 -16.48 -8.63
N LEU A 417 -6.25 -15.47 -9.51
CA LEU A 417 -5.13 -14.56 -9.72
C LEU A 417 -4.95 -13.56 -8.58
N LEU A 418 -6.05 -13.04 -8.03
CA LEU A 418 -6.01 -12.11 -6.90
C LEU A 418 -5.52 -12.80 -5.64
N SER A 419 -5.86 -14.08 -5.43
CA SER A 419 -5.40 -14.87 -4.28
C SER A 419 -3.91 -15.21 -4.29
N LEU A 420 -3.19 -14.94 -5.39
CA LEU A 420 -1.75 -15.16 -5.47
C LEU A 420 -1.01 -14.22 -4.52
N ASP A 421 -0.32 -14.81 -3.56
CA ASP A 421 0.61 -14.11 -2.68
C ASP A 421 2.01 -14.09 -3.30
N PHE A 422 2.50 -12.89 -3.61
CA PHE A 422 3.84 -12.66 -4.15
C PHE A 422 4.85 -12.17 -3.09
N ASN A 423 4.35 -11.93 -1.87
CA ASN A 423 5.07 -11.31 -0.74
C ASN A 423 5.53 -12.30 0.32
N GLU A 424 5.34 -13.61 0.15
CA GLU A 424 5.95 -14.62 1.02
C GLU A 424 7.49 -14.47 1.06
N ALA A 425 7.96 -13.67 2.00
CA ALA A 425 9.36 -13.53 2.38
C ALA A 425 9.94 -14.84 2.94
N GLY A 426 9.10 -15.83 3.26
CA GLY A 426 9.50 -17.16 3.72
C GLY A 426 9.60 -18.25 2.64
N SER A 427 9.19 -17.99 1.40
CA SER A 427 9.19 -19.00 0.32
C SER A 427 10.02 -18.62 -0.91
N ALA A 428 10.49 -17.37 -1.01
CA ALA A 428 11.63 -17.08 -1.85
C ALA A 428 12.82 -17.81 -1.22
N GLN A 429 13.27 -18.92 -1.82
CA GLN A 429 14.62 -19.40 -1.57
C GLN A 429 15.52 -18.20 -1.84
N GLU A 430 16.07 -17.61 -0.79
CA GLU A 430 16.95 -16.46 -0.96
C GLU A 430 18.09 -16.89 -1.88
N PHE A 431 18.28 -16.12 -2.94
CA PHE A 431 19.24 -16.44 -3.97
C PHE A 431 20.62 -16.35 -3.34
N SER A 432 21.39 -17.43 -3.47
CA SER A 432 22.72 -17.53 -2.91
C SER A 432 23.78 -17.50 -3.99
N ILE A 433 24.97 -17.04 -3.65
CA ILE A 433 26.17 -17.16 -4.49
C ILE A 433 26.98 -18.38 -4.08
N ASP A 434 27.70 -18.98 -5.04
CA ASP A 434 28.62 -20.09 -4.72
C ASP A 434 29.79 -19.60 -3.85
N ILE A 435 29.89 -20.14 -2.64
CA ILE A 435 30.94 -19.80 -1.67
C ILE A 435 32.16 -20.73 -1.73
N ARG A 436 32.21 -21.69 -2.67
CA ARG A 436 33.36 -22.59 -2.85
C ARG A 436 34.51 -21.91 -3.61
N ASP A 437 34.80 -20.67 -3.26
CA ASP A 437 35.81 -19.86 -3.91
C ASP A 437 37.09 -19.76 -3.09
N SER A 438 38.22 -19.85 -3.78
CA SER A 438 39.57 -19.56 -3.26
C SER A 438 39.77 -18.10 -2.82
N ALA A 439 38.90 -17.18 -3.24
CA ALA A 439 38.92 -15.78 -2.79
C ALA A 439 38.64 -15.61 -1.28
N ILE A 440 38.01 -16.59 -0.63
CA ILE A 440 37.57 -16.50 0.76
C ILE A 440 38.68 -16.96 1.71
N LEU A 441 39.06 -16.06 2.62
CA LEU A 441 40.05 -16.32 3.66
C LEU A 441 39.34 -16.87 4.90
N TRP A 442 39.31 -18.20 5.05
CA TRP A 442 38.68 -18.88 6.19
C TRP A 442 39.50 -18.74 7.49
N LEU A 443 38.83 -18.30 8.57
CA LEU A 443 39.44 -18.10 9.90
C LEU A 443 39.45 -19.36 10.77
N ASN A 444 38.46 -20.23 10.58
CA ASN A 444 38.27 -21.48 11.31
C ASN A 444 37.68 -22.57 10.40
N ASN A 445 37.79 -23.82 10.83
CA ASN A 445 37.15 -24.97 10.19
C ASN A 445 36.62 -25.95 11.25
N ILE A 446 35.30 -26.09 11.32
CA ILE A 446 34.61 -26.82 12.40
C ILE A 446 34.94 -28.32 12.37
N GLU A 447 35.21 -28.87 11.19
CA GLU A 447 35.45 -30.31 11.01
C GLU A 447 36.87 -30.72 11.41
N THR A 448 37.84 -29.85 11.17
CA THR A 448 39.27 -30.16 11.29
C THR A 448 39.92 -29.56 12.56
N ASP A 449 39.48 -28.38 13.03
CA ASP A 449 40.12 -27.71 14.15
C ASP A 449 39.92 -28.46 15.48
N LEU A 450 41.00 -28.52 16.29
CA LEU A 450 41.01 -29.22 17.58
C LEU A 450 39.98 -28.66 18.58
N LYS A 451 39.64 -27.37 18.46
CA LYS A 451 38.68 -26.67 19.34
C LYS A 451 37.29 -27.30 19.32
N TYR A 452 36.88 -27.88 18.18
CA TYR A 452 35.55 -28.49 17.99
C TYR A 452 35.54 -30.01 18.19
N SER A 453 36.64 -30.61 18.67
CA SER A 453 36.76 -32.07 18.85
C SER A 453 35.72 -32.69 19.80
N ARG A 454 35.14 -31.89 20.71
CA ARG A 454 34.09 -32.34 21.66
C ARG A 454 32.72 -32.51 21.01
N TRP A 455 32.50 -31.95 19.82
CA TRP A 455 31.21 -31.97 19.15
C TRP A 455 30.98 -33.29 18.40
N SER A 456 29.72 -33.73 18.33
CA SER A 456 29.33 -34.91 17.55
C SER A 456 29.37 -34.59 16.06
N SER A 457 29.86 -35.51 15.24
CA SER A 457 29.86 -35.40 13.78
C SER A 457 28.52 -35.82 13.13
N SER A 458 27.56 -36.33 13.90
CA SER A 458 26.28 -36.81 13.36
C SER A 458 25.27 -35.68 13.20
N LEU A 459 24.66 -35.59 12.01
CA LEU A 459 23.60 -34.64 11.67
C LEU A 459 22.29 -34.93 12.40
N MET A 460 22.12 -36.13 12.98
CA MET A 460 20.96 -36.47 13.81
C MET A 460 20.84 -35.58 15.06
N GLU A 461 21.93 -34.94 15.48
CA GLU A 461 21.89 -33.97 16.59
C GLU A 461 21.02 -32.74 16.26
N LEU A 462 20.83 -32.41 14.97
CA LEU A 462 19.94 -31.33 14.54
C LEU A 462 18.47 -31.61 14.89
N LEU A 463 18.06 -32.88 14.92
CA LEU A 463 16.68 -33.30 15.22
C LEU A 463 16.38 -33.36 16.72
N ARG A 464 17.38 -33.24 17.59
CA ARG A 464 17.15 -33.25 19.04
C ARG A 464 16.42 -31.98 19.46
N PRO A 465 15.41 -32.08 20.34
CA PRO A 465 14.69 -30.91 20.85
C PRO A 465 15.62 -30.06 21.73
N THR A 466 15.55 -28.73 21.57
CA THR A 466 16.15 -27.76 22.51
C THR A 466 15.21 -26.58 22.69
N PHE A 467 15.59 -25.70 23.61
CA PHE A 467 15.01 -24.37 23.70
C PHE A 467 15.17 -23.61 22.37
N PRO A 468 14.12 -22.90 21.92
CA PRO A 468 14.18 -21.97 20.79
C PRO A 468 15.28 -20.92 21.00
N GLY A 469 15.99 -20.54 19.93
CA GLY A 469 17.08 -19.55 19.98
C GLY A 469 18.47 -20.12 20.29
N MET A 470 18.60 -21.38 20.72
CA MET A 470 19.90 -22.02 20.93
C MET A 470 20.47 -22.62 19.64
N MET A 471 21.66 -22.18 19.22
CA MET A 471 22.37 -22.79 18.09
C MET A 471 22.83 -24.23 18.41
N ARG A 472 22.66 -25.16 17.47
CA ARG A 472 23.08 -26.57 17.59
C ARG A 472 24.59 -26.69 17.42
N GLN A 473 25.25 -27.41 18.33
CA GLN A 473 26.67 -27.74 18.24
C GLN A 473 26.86 -29.05 17.47
N VAL A 474 27.21 -28.96 16.19
CA VAL A 474 27.49 -30.12 15.33
C VAL A 474 28.85 -29.93 14.68
N LYS A 475 29.68 -30.98 14.66
CA LYS A 475 31.02 -30.96 14.09
C LYS A 475 30.99 -31.08 12.55
N LYS A 476 30.24 -30.20 11.89
CA LYS A 476 30.06 -30.11 10.45
C LYS A 476 29.96 -28.64 10.03
N ASN A 477 30.44 -28.30 8.83
CA ASN A 477 30.39 -26.93 8.30
C ASN A 477 28.99 -26.58 7.76
N LEU A 478 28.01 -26.47 8.67
CA LEU A 478 26.61 -26.20 8.34
C LEU A 478 26.35 -24.73 7.95
N PHE A 479 26.96 -23.81 8.70
CA PHE A 479 26.71 -22.37 8.58
C PHE A 479 28.03 -21.67 8.28
N ASN A 480 28.12 -21.06 7.10
CA ASN A 480 29.32 -20.40 6.61
C ASN A 480 29.05 -18.90 6.50
N LEU A 481 29.65 -18.10 7.39
CA LEU A 481 29.56 -16.66 7.43
C LEU A 481 30.75 -16.05 6.68
N VAL A 482 30.51 -15.29 5.61
CA VAL A 482 31.57 -14.61 4.84
C VAL A 482 31.35 -13.11 4.94
N LEU A 483 32.32 -12.38 5.50
CA LEU A 483 32.27 -10.93 5.60
C LEU A 483 33.15 -10.27 4.54
N ILE A 484 32.58 -9.32 3.82
CA ILE A 484 33.25 -8.50 2.81
C ILE A 484 33.43 -7.12 3.41
N ILE A 485 34.69 -6.73 3.59
CA ILE A 485 35.07 -5.43 4.15
C ILE A 485 36.11 -4.73 3.31
N ASP A 486 36.04 -3.41 3.32
CA ASP A 486 37.19 -2.59 2.95
C ASP A 486 38.14 -2.59 4.16
N PRO A 487 39.35 -3.14 4.03
CA PRO A 487 40.30 -3.19 5.14
C PRO A 487 40.78 -1.81 5.59
N THR A 488 40.56 -0.75 4.80
CA THR A 488 40.98 0.62 5.12
C THR A 488 39.93 1.41 5.90
N ASP A 489 38.67 0.95 5.92
CA ASP A 489 37.55 1.62 6.59
C ASP A 489 37.46 1.20 8.07
N THR A 490 37.71 2.15 8.97
CA THR A 490 37.65 1.95 10.42
C THR A 490 36.24 1.68 10.94
N LYS A 491 35.18 2.03 10.18
CA LYS A 491 33.79 1.75 10.56
C LYS A 491 33.49 0.26 10.67
N ALA A 492 34.24 -0.57 9.94
CA ALA A 492 34.11 -2.03 10.01
C ALA A 492 34.64 -2.64 11.32
N LEU A 493 35.33 -1.86 12.18
CA LEU A 493 35.94 -2.36 13.42
C LEU A 493 34.94 -3.06 14.34
N GLY A 494 33.71 -2.54 14.45
CA GLY A 494 32.65 -3.16 15.25
C GLY A 494 32.31 -4.58 14.78
N LEU A 495 32.17 -4.77 13.46
CA LEU A 495 31.89 -6.07 12.84
C LEU A 495 33.08 -7.03 12.96
N VAL A 496 34.31 -6.53 12.78
CA VAL A 496 35.53 -7.33 12.95
C VAL A 496 35.66 -7.86 14.39
N LYS A 497 35.35 -7.02 15.39
CA LYS A 497 35.30 -7.44 16.81
C LYS A 497 34.26 -8.53 17.07
N LEU A 498 33.06 -8.41 16.49
CA LEU A 498 32.02 -9.43 16.60
C LEU A 498 32.43 -10.76 15.97
N ILE A 499 33.05 -10.73 14.78
CA ILE A 499 33.55 -11.95 14.13
C ILE A 499 34.63 -12.63 14.95
N GLU A 500 35.60 -11.87 15.48
CA GLU A 500 36.62 -12.40 16.37
C GLU A 500 35.97 -13.05 17.60
N SER A 501 34.94 -12.42 18.18
CA SER A 501 34.14 -12.96 19.28
C SER A 501 33.50 -14.31 18.93
N PHE A 502 32.85 -14.45 17.76
CA PHE A 502 32.24 -15.71 17.32
C PHE A 502 33.26 -16.85 17.23
N VAL A 503 34.45 -16.57 16.69
CA VAL A 503 35.52 -17.57 16.56
C VAL A 503 36.13 -17.93 17.92
N VAL A 504 36.33 -16.95 18.81
CA VAL A 504 36.87 -17.16 20.16
C VAL A 504 35.91 -17.95 21.05
N HIS A 505 34.61 -17.63 21.01
CA HIS A 505 33.57 -18.29 21.79
C HIS A 505 33.07 -19.61 21.20
N THR A 506 33.72 -20.13 20.16
CA THR A 506 33.37 -21.40 19.51
C THR A 506 31.92 -21.47 19.05
N ALA A 507 31.42 -20.39 18.45
CA ALA A 507 30.11 -20.41 17.78
C ALA A 507 30.12 -21.48 16.66
N PRO A 508 28.98 -22.14 16.38
CA PRO A 508 28.86 -23.13 15.29
C PRO A 508 28.78 -22.45 13.90
N LEU A 509 29.67 -21.49 13.66
CA LEU A 509 29.79 -20.72 12.43
C LEU A 509 31.21 -20.89 11.88
N ARG A 510 31.31 -21.20 10.60
CA ARG A 510 32.57 -21.15 9.86
C ARG A 510 32.71 -19.74 9.28
N VAL A 511 33.69 -18.97 9.73
CA VAL A 511 33.83 -17.56 9.36
C VAL A 511 34.93 -17.37 8.32
N GLY A 512 34.63 -16.61 7.27
CA GLY A 512 35.55 -16.21 6.21
C GLY A 512 35.55 -14.71 5.99
N LEU A 513 36.66 -14.19 5.47
CA LEU A 513 36.84 -12.77 5.12
C LEU A 513 37.18 -12.62 3.64
N ILE A 514 36.68 -11.54 3.04
CA ILE A 514 37.09 -11.06 1.71
C ILE A 514 37.43 -9.58 1.84
N PHE A 515 38.62 -9.20 1.38
CA PHE A 515 39.04 -7.81 1.35
C PHE A 515 38.70 -7.17 0.00
N ARG A 516 38.06 -6.01 0.06
CA ARG A 516 37.91 -5.14 -1.10
C ARG A 516 39.16 -4.29 -1.24
N VAL A 517 40.00 -4.63 -2.21
CA VAL A 517 41.25 -3.92 -2.49
C VAL A 517 41.34 -3.56 -3.98
N ASN A 518 42.26 -2.66 -4.32
CA ASN A 518 42.49 -2.28 -5.71
C ASN A 518 43.03 -3.47 -6.53
N PRO A 519 42.43 -3.82 -7.69
CA PRO A 519 42.86 -4.95 -8.49
C PRO A 519 44.10 -4.68 -9.37
N ASP A 520 44.59 -3.45 -9.51
CA ASP A 520 45.65 -3.08 -10.46
C ASP A 520 47.04 -3.68 -10.15
N ASP A 521 47.67 -4.35 -11.13
CA ASP A 521 49.00 -5.01 -11.00
C ASP A 521 50.17 -4.03 -10.87
N GLY A 522 49.94 -2.76 -11.19
CA GLY A 522 50.98 -1.72 -11.13
C GLY A 522 51.17 -1.11 -9.73
N LEU A 523 50.25 -1.38 -8.79
CA LEU A 523 50.29 -0.84 -7.43
C LEU A 523 50.78 -1.92 -6.46
N THR A 524 51.72 -1.55 -5.60
CA THR A 524 52.27 -2.47 -4.59
C THR A 524 51.72 -2.15 -3.20
N GLY A 525 51.95 -3.04 -2.22
CA GLY A 525 51.63 -2.78 -0.81
C GLY A 525 52.44 -1.62 -0.19
N LEU A 526 53.39 -1.04 -0.92
CA LEU A 526 54.07 0.20 -0.52
C LEU A 526 53.30 1.46 -0.94
N ASP A 527 52.44 1.34 -1.96
CA ASP A 527 51.71 2.43 -2.59
C ASP A 527 50.25 2.50 -2.11
N ASP A 528 49.62 1.35 -1.89
CA ASP A 528 48.20 1.23 -1.51
C ASP A 528 48.04 0.55 -0.14
N ALA A 529 47.28 1.19 0.76
CA ALA A 529 47.06 0.71 2.13
C ALA A 529 46.21 -0.56 2.20
N GLY A 530 45.23 -0.73 1.30
CA GLY A 530 44.39 -1.92 1.26
C GLY A 530 45.18 -3.15 0.82
N VAL A 531 46.02 -2.99 -0.21
CA VAL A 531 46.96 -4.04 -0.64
C VAL A 531 47.95 -4.37 0.48
N ALA A 532 48.45 -3.35 1.19
CA ALA A 532 49.37 -3.55 2.30
C ALA A 532 48.76 -4.42 3.42
N VAL A 533 47.51 -4.15 3.80
CA VAL A 533 46.79 -4.92 4.82
C VAL A 533 46.56 -6.36 4.35
N GLN A 534 46.18 -6.58 3.09
CA GLN A 534 45.98 -7.94 2.56
C GLN A 534 47.28 -8.75 2.57
N CYS A 535 48.39 -8.19 2.09
CA CYS A 535 49.70 -8.84 2.12
C CYS A 535 50.15 -9.16 3.56
N ALA A 536 49.99 -8.19 4.47
CA ALA A 536 50.30 -8.39 5.89
C ALA A 536 49.42 -9.48 6.53
N PHE A 537 48.12 -9.52 6.19
CA PHE A 537 47.21 -10.55 6.68
C PHE A 537 47.62 -11.94 6.19
N ASN A 538 47.94 -12.08 4.90
CA ASN A 538 48.42 -13.33 4.31
C ASN A 538 49.72 -13.81 4.97
N TYR A 539 50.66 -12.89 5.22
CA TYR A 539 51.92 -13.17 5.91
C TYR A 539 51.68 -13.70 7.34
N VAL A 540 50.89 -13.00 8.15
CA VAL A 540 50.61 -13.40 9.54
C VAL A 540 49.84 -14.73 9.60
N SER A 541 48.92 -14.95 8.66
CA SER A 541 48.13 -16.17 8.55
C SER A 541 49.02 -17.39 8.29
N GLN A 542 49.99 -17.29 7.38
CA GLN A 542 50.93 -18.38 7.08
C GLN A 542 51.97 -18.62 8.18
N LEU A 543 52.44 -17.57 8.86
CA LEU A 543 53.44 -17.69 9.92
C LEU A 543 52.90 -18.33 11.21
N LYS A 544 51.70 -17.93 11.64
CA LYS A 544 51.10 -18.40 12.90
C LYS A 544 49.82 -19.15 12.62
N ASN A 545 48.71 -18.43 12.56
CA ASN A 545 47.36 -18.94 12.39
C ASN A 545 46.45 -17.79 11.89
N PRO A 546 45.36 -18.09 11.17
CA PRO A 546 44.37 -17.08 10.73
C PRO A 546 43.76 -16.25 11.86
N GLN A 547 43.60 -16.84 13.06
CA GLN A 547 43.08 -16.13 14.24
C GLN A 547 44.02 -15.01 14.72
N SER A 548 45.33 -15.19 14.60
CA SER A 548 46.28 -14.13 14.92
C SER A 548 46.27 -13.02 13.86
N ALA A 549 45.95 -13.35 12.60
CA ALA A 549 45.84 -12.39 11.52
C ALA A 549 44.64 -11.44 11.68
N ILE A 550 43.48 -11.93 12.16
CA ILE A 550 42.34 -11.05 12.48
C ILE A 550 42.60 -10.17 13.71
N SER A 551 43.28 -10.68 14.74
CA SER A 551 43.69 -9.86 15.87
C SER A 551 44.68 -8.76 15.45
N PHE A 552 45.58 -9.06 14.51
CA PHE A 552 46.47 -8.06 13.90
C PHE A 552 45.67 -6.99 13.15
N LEU A 553 44.72 -7.37 12.29
CA LEU A 553 43.83 -6.44 11.58
C LEU A 553 43.10 -5.50 12.55
N LYS A 554 42.53 -6.06 13.62
CA LYS A 554 41.88 -5.28 14.68
C LYS A 554 42.86 -4.29 15.33
N ASN A 555 44.09 -4.72 15.64
CA ASN A 555 45.08 -3.84 16.25
C ASN A 555 45.47 -2.69 15.31
N VAL A 556 45.64 -2.96 14.02
CA VAL A 556 45.90 -1.92 13.00
C VAL A 556 44.73 -0.92 12.92
N MET A 557 43.49 -1.40 12.90
CA MET A 557 42.29 -0.54 12.89
C MET A 557 42.10 0.28 14.18
N ILE A 558 42.53 -0.24 15.33
CA ILE A 558 42.51 0.51 16.61
C ILE A 558 43.61 1.56 16.66
N PHE A 559 44.77 1.27 16.05
CA PHE A 559 45.93 2.16 16.05
C PHE A 559 45.77 3.36 15.09
N ALA A 560 45.04 3.16 13.99
CA ALA A 560 44.66 4.24 13.08
C ALA A 560 43.58 5.12 13.74
N ASP A 561 43.99 6.09 14.56
CA ASP A 561 43.10 7.09 15.19
C ASP A 561 42.38 8.01 14.17
N ASN A 562 42.90 8.08 12.93
CA ASN A 562 42.24 8.76 11.82
C ASN A 562 41.34 7.75 11.09
N ASP A 563 40.12 8.13 10.71
CA ASP A 563 39.09 7.25 10.12
C ASP A 563 39.52 6.38 8.90
N ILE A 564 40.73 6.56 8.37
CA ILE A 564 41.32 5.84 7.23
C ILE A 564 42.72 5.34 7.61
N ILE A 565 43.00 4.05 7.33
CA ILE A 565 44.30 3.41 7.60
C ILE A 565 45.35 3.83 6.55
N THR A 566 46.57 4.16 6.99
CA THR A 566 47.70 4.47 6.10
C THR A 566 48.70 3.32 5.99
N VAL A 567 49.52 3.34 4.92
CA VAL A 567 50.60 2.35 4.71
C VAL A 567 51.64 2.41 5.84
N GLU A 568 51.86 3.58 6.46
CA GLU A 568 52.81 3.75 7.56
C GLU A 568 52.35 3.03 8.83
N ASP A 569 51.04 3.02 9.10
CA ASP A 569 50.43 2.31 10.23
C ASP A 569 50.65 0.79 10.11
N VAL A 570 50.47 0.25 8.91
CA VAL A 570 50.71 -1.18 8.64
C VAL A 570 52.19 -1.52 8.81
N LYS A 571 53.09 -0.68 8.28
CA LYS A 571 54.55 -0.88 8.38
C LYS A 571 55.05 -0.85 9.82
N THR A 572 54.55 0.08 10.63
CA THR A 572 54.94 0.21 12.04
C THR A 572 54.42 -0.96 12.87
N GLN A 573 53.16 -1.37 12.68
CA GLN A 573 52.60 -2.51 13.42
C GLN A 573 53.28 -3.84 13.05
N LEU A 574 53.57 -4.06 11.77
CA LEU A 574 54.24 -5.26 11.29
C LEU A 574 55.67 -5.38 11.83
N LYS A 575 56.40 -4.25 11.93
CA LYS A 575 57.73 -4.20 12.58
C LYS A 575 57.66 -4.47 14.08
N ASN A 576 56.68 -3.88 14.78
CA ASN A 576 56.55 -3.98 16.23
C ASN A 576 56.16 -5.38 16.70
N GLU A 577 55.20 -6.04 16.04
CA GLU A 577 54.66 -7.32 16.51
C GLU A 577 55.39 -8.56 15.94
N TYR A 578 55.98 -8.46 14.73
CA TYR A 578 56.52 -9.62 14.01
C TYR A 578 57.96 -9.46 13.49
N ASN A 579 58.55 -8.26 13.58
CA ASN A 579 59.93 -7.97 13.19
C ASN A 579 60.30 -8.45 11.77
N ALA A 580 59.35 -8.31 10.84
CA ALA A 580 59.44 -8.79 9.46
C ALA A 580 60.08 -7.77 8.51
N ASP A 581 60.69 -8.24 7.42
CA ASP A 581 61.20 -7.36 6.37
C ASP A 581 60.05 -6.81 5.53
N ILE A 582 59.98 -5.48 5.42
CA ILE A 582 58.88 -4.78 4.77
C ILE A 582 58.95 -4.97 3.25
N GLU A 583 60.16 -5.05 2.70
CA GLU A 583 60.35 -5.11 1.25
C GLU A 583 59.98 -6.51 0.70
N ASP A 584 60.19 -7.56 1.49
CA ASP A 584 59.77 -8.93 1.16
C ASP A 584 58.24 -9.12 1.25
N VAL A 585 57.57 -8.44 2.19
CA VAL A 585 56.13 -8.61 2.45
C VAL A 585 55.26 -7.66 1.61
N LEU A 586 55.74 -6.45 1.31
CA LEU A 586 54.94 -5.42 0.62
C LEU A 586 55.47 -5.03 -0.77
N GLY A 587 56.66 -5.52 -1.14
CA GLY A 587 57.32 -5.17 -2.40
C GLY A 587 56.68 -5.80 -3.64
N SER A 588 57.16 -5.39 -4.82
CA SER A 588 56.63 -5.81 -6.13
C SER A 588 56.82 -7.30 -6.46
N TYR A 589 57.69 -8.00 -5.73
CA TYR A 589 57.95 -9.44 -5.88
C TYR A 589 57.45 -10.24 -4.68
N SER A 590 56.53 -9.68 -3.89
CA SER A 590 56.05 -10.36 -2.70
C SER A 590 55.23 -11.60 -3.06
N ASP A 591 55.59 -12.74 -2.48
CA ASP A 591 54.80 -13.98 -2.57
C ASP A 591 53.46 -13.88 -1.81
N TYR A 592 53.24 -12.80 -1.05
CA TYR A 592 52.04 -12.59 -0.21
C TYR A 592 50.95 -11.74 -0.88
N ASP A 593 51.23 -11.13 -2.05
CA ASP A 593 50.23 -10.46 -2.89
C ASP A 593 49.48 -11.46 -3.79
N PHE A 594 48.67 -12.30 -3.16
CA PHE A 594 47.75 -13.20 -3.87
C PHE A 594 46.31 -13.02 -3.38
N GLY A 595 45.37 -13.39 -4.26
CA GLY A 595 43.94 -13.34 -3.97
C GLY A 595 43.23 -12.06 -4.42
N ARG A 596 43.91 -10.92 -4.61
CA ARG A 596 43.23 -9.63 -4.90
C ARG A 596 42.35 -9.64 -6.16
N LYS A 597 42.80 -10.28 -7.25
CA LYS A 597 42.01 -10.45 -8.48
C LYS A 597 40.78 -11.34 -8.27
N LEU A 598 40.94 -12.40 -7.48
CA LEU A 598 39.87 -13.34 -7.15
C LEU A 598 38.84 -12.68 -6.22
N SER A 599 39.29 -11.91 -5.24
CA SER A 599 38.43 -11.12 -4.35
C SER A 599 37.63 -10.09 -5.15
N ASN A 600 38.27 -9.38 -6.10
CA ASN A 600 37.55 -8.44 -6.97
C ASN A 600 36.54 -9.14 -7.89
N ASP A 601 36.89 -10.27 -8.50
CA ASP A 601 35.96 -11.07 -9.31
C ASP A 601 34.75 -11.55 -8.50
N PHE A 602 34.97 -12.05 -7.27
CA PHE A 602 33.90 -12.45 -6.37
C PHE A 602 32.99 -11.28 -5.98
N ILE A 603 33.58 -10.12 -5.65
CA ILE A 603 32.81 -8.90 -5.34
C ILE A 603 31.98 -8.45 -6.55
N GLN A 604 32.54 -8.54 -7.76
CA GLN A 604 31.79 -8.24 -8.99
C GLN A 604 30.66 -9.24 -9.24
N ARG A 605 30.84 -10.52 -8.93
CA ARG A 605 29.78 -11.54 -9.00
C ARG A 605 28.71 -11.37 -7.93
N LEU A 606 29.02 -10.78 -6.77
CA LEU A 606 28.02 -10.48 -5.76
C LEU A 606 27.05 -9.36 -6.20
N GLY A 607 27.52 -8.42 -7.03
CA GLY A 607 26.69 -7.36 -7.60
C GLY A 607 26.05 -6.41 -6.59
N GLN A 608 26.60 -6.34 -5.37
CA GLN A 608 26.13 -5.47 -4.29
C GLN A 608 26.96 -4.18 -4.22
N ARG A 609 26.32 -3.09 -3.78
CA ARG A 609 26.91 -1.73 -3.85
C ARG A 609 27.32 -1.17 -2.50
N SER A 610 26.57 -1.51 -1.45
CA SER A 610 26.83 -1.10 -0.09
C SER A 610 27.76 -2.11 0.58
N PHE A 611 28.87 -1.62 1.11
CA PHE A 611 29.78 -2.37 1.97
C PHE A 611 29.92 -1.62 3.29
N PRO A 612 30.16 -2.29 4.43
CA PRO A 612 30.42 -3.73 4.60
C PRO A 612 29.21 -4.62 4.29
N GLN A 613 29.47 -5.86 3.91
CA GLN A 613 28.43 -6.83 3.53
C GLN A 613 28.75 -8.22 4.07
N ALA A 614 27.76 -8.92 4.60
CA ALA A 614 27.91 -10.29 5.08
C ALA A 614 27.05 -11.28 4.29
N LEU A 615 27.56 -12.49 4.13
CA LEU A 615 26.89 -13.61 3.48
C LEU A 615 26.76 -14.76 4.49
N ILE A 616 25.58 -15.36 4.63
CA ILE A 616 25.41 -16.62 5.35
C ILE A 616 25.05 -17.69 4.33
N ASN A 617 25.93 -18.68 4.17
CA ASN A 617 25.73 -19.76 3.21
C ASN A 617 25.50 -19.27 1.77
N GLY A 618 26.11 -18.12 1.43
CA GLY A 618 25.99 -17.47 0.14
C GLY A 618 24.84 -16.47 0.01
N ILE A 619 23.98 -16.34 1.01
CA ILE A 619 22.86 -15.39 1.02
C ILE A 619 23.31 -14.04 1.59
N PRO A 620 23.13 -12.91 0.88
CA PRO A 620 23.45 -11.58 1.38
C PRO A 620 22.45 -11.07 2.41
N LEU A 621 22.97 -10.65 3.57
CA LEU A 621 22.18 -9.97 4.60
C LEU A 621 21.83 -8.53 4.17
N PRO A 622 20.66 -7.98 4.55
CA PRO A 622 20.30 -6.60 4.26
C PRO A 622 21.33 -5.59 4.78
N SER A 623 21.67 -4.58 3.98
CA SER A 623 22.66 -3.57 4.36
C SER A 623 22.23 -2.69 5.54
N SER A 624 20.92 -2.58 5.79
CA SER A 624 20.36 -1.90 6.97
C SER A 624 20.72 -2.59 8.29
N GLN A 625 20.96 -3.90 8.27
CA GLN A 625 21.29 -4.72 9.44
C GLN A 625 22.80 -4.84 9.66
N MET A 626 23.62 -4.09 8.91
CA MET A 626 25.10 -4.10 9.04
C MET A 626 25.61 -3.17 10.17
N ASN A 627 24.84 -3.06 11.26
CA ASN A 627 25.22 -2.37 12.50
C ASN A 627 25.60 -3.39 13.57
N VAL A 628 26.40 -2.98 14.56
CA VAL A 628 26.87 -3.89 15.63
C VAL A 628 25.70 -4.53 16.39
N ASP A 629 24.65 -3.76 16.69
CA ASP A 629 23.51 -4.23 17.48
C ASP A 629 22.60 -5.19 16.70
N ASP A 630 22.32 -4.89 15.44
CA ASP A 630 21.40 -5.67 14.61
C ASP A 630 22.08 -6.88 13.92
N PHE A 631 23.40 -6.83 13.72
CA PHE A 631 24.13 -7.86 12.97
C PHE A 631 24.10 -9.22 13.68
N GLU A 632 24.22 -9.25 15.01
CA GLU A 632 24.13 -10.51 15.76
C GLU A 632 22.73 -11.13 15.66
N GLU A 633 21.68 -10.31 15.76
CA GLU A 633 20.29 -10.75 15.61
C GLU A 633 20.02 -11.25 14.18
N ALA A 634 20.50 -10.55 13.16
CA ALA A 634 20.37 -10.96 11.76
C ALA A 634 21.04 -12.31 11.50
N VAL A 635 22.26 -12.52 12.00
CA VAL A 635 22.98 -13.79 11.88
C VAL A 635 22.23 -14.92 12.59
N LEU A 636 21.75 -14.66 13.82
CA LEU A 636 20.97 -15.65 14.59
C LEU A 636 19.67 -16.03 13.88
N SER A 637 18.91 -15.04 13.40
CA SER A 637 17.67 -15.24 12.67
C SER A 637 17.88 -16.14 11.46
N GLU A 638 18.90 -15.83 10.65
CA GLU A 638 19.17 -16.58 9.41
C GLU A 638 19.65 -18.01 9.69
N VAL A 639 20.49 -18.19 10.71
CA VAL A 639 20.89 -19.53 11.17
C VAL A 639 19.67 -20.35 11.60
N MET A 640 18.68 -19.75 12.28
CA MET A 640 17.46 -20.45 12.69
C MET A 640 16.59 -20.84 11.49
N THR A 641 16.45 -19.95 10.51
CA THR A 641 15.73 -20.22 9.25
C THR A 641 16.36 -21.40 8.50
N GLN A 642 17.68 -21.37 8.31
CA GLN A 642 18.40 -22.43 7.60
C GLN A 642 18.45 -23.74 8.39
N THR A 643 18.46 -23.68 9.72
CA THR A 643 18.38 -24.89 10.57
C THR A 643 17.13 -25.71 10.25
N GLN A 644 15.98 -25.06 10.03
CA GLN A 644 14.74 -25.76 9.65
C GLN A 644 14.86 -26.45 8.29
N PHE A 645 15.57 -25.84 7.34
CA PHE A 645 15.85 -26.44 6.03
C PHE A 645 16.68 -27.72 6.17
N PHE A 646 17.78 -27.66 6.93
CA PHE A 646 18.63 -28.84 7.17
C PHE A 646 17.90 -29.93 7.94
N GLN A 647 17.11 -29.58 8.96
CA GLN A 647 16.28 -30.55 9.70
C GLN A 647 15.30 -31.29 8.76
N LYS A 648 14.63 -30.58 7.86
CA LYS A 648 13.74 -31.18 6.85
C LYS A 648 14.51 -32.09 5.89
N ALA A 649 15.71 -31.71 5.48
CA ALA A 649 16.55 -32.50 4.58
C ALA A 649 17.04 -33.80 5.24
N VAL A 650 17.53 -33.73 6.49
CA VAL A 650 17.96 -34.88 7.29
C VAL A 650 16.78 -35.81 7.59
N TYR A 651 15.63 -35.26 8.00
CA TYR A 651 14.43 -36.04 8.28
C TYR A 651 13.91 -36.80 7.05
N ARG A 652 14.01 -36.20 5.85
CA ARG A 652 13.65 -36.85 4.58
C ARG A 652 14.73 -37.79 4.04
N GLY A 653 15.89 -37.89 4.69
CA GLY A 653 17.03 -38.70 4.24
C GLY A 653 17.73 -38.18 2.98
N LYS A 654 17.58 -36.89 2.65
CA LYS A 654 18.26 -36.25 1.50
C LYS A 654 19.71 -35.89 1.79
N LEU A 655 20.06 -35.74 3.06
CA LEU A 655 21.40 -35.41 3.55
C LEU A 655 21.82 -36.45 4.57
N SER A 656 22.98 -37.09 4.36
CA SER A 656 23.55 -38.10 5.24
C SER A 656 24.85 -37.61 5.89
N ASP A 657 25.32 -38.31 6.93
CA ASP A 657 26.55 -37.96 7.64
C ASP A 657 27.82 -38.06 6.76
N VAL A 658 27.75 -38.81 5.64
CA VAL A 658 28.86 -39.03 4.70
C VAL A 658 28.99 -37.89 3.69
N ASP A 659 27.89 -37.20 3.40
CA ASP A 659 27.86 -36.14 2.40
C ASP A 659 28.57 -34.87 2.91
N ASP A 660 29.19 -34.13 1.99
CA ASP A 660 29.64 -32.77 2.27
C ASP A 660 28.44 -31.83 2.19
N VAL A 661 28.19 -31.12 3.29
CA VAL A 661 27.05 -30.21 3.44
C VAL A 661 27.20 -29.00 2.52
N ILE A 662 28.43 -28.52 2.29
CA ILE A 662 28.69 -27.35 1.44
C ILE A 662 28.35 -27.68 -0.01
N ASP A 663 28.79 -28.85 -0.50
CA ASP A 663 28.47 -29.28 -1.87
C ASP A 663 26.97 -29.55 -2.05
N TYR A 664 26.32 -30.14 -1.05
CA TYR A 664 24.87 -30.32 -1.09
C TYR A 664 24.13 -28.98 -1.21
N MET A 665 24.57 -27.97 -0.47
CA MET A 665 23.97 -26.64 -0.45
C MET A 665 24.24 -25.86 -1.73
N MET A 666 25.47 -25.91 -2.26
CA MET A 666 25.88 -25.15 -3.43
C MET A 666 25.38 -25.74 -4.76
N ASN A 667 24.94 -27.00 -4.76
CA ASN A 667 24.27 -27.62 -5.89
C ASN A 667 22.75 -27.40 -5.91
N GLN A 668 22.19 -26.63 -4.96
CA GLN A 668 20.77 -26.30 -4.95
C GLN A 668 20.42 -25.33 -6.10
N PRO A 669 19.18 -25.39 -6.63
CA PRO A 669 18.77 -24.57 -7.77
C PRO A 669 18.68 -23.07 -7.48
N ASN A 670 18.70 -22.65 -6.22
CA ASN A 670 18.71 -21.24 -5.81
C ASN A 670 20.11 -20.61 -5.83
N VAL A 671 21.16 -21.42 -6.01
CA VAL A 671 22.54 -20.96 -6.08
C VAL A 671 22.82 -20.45 -7.49
N MET A 672 23.05 -19.15 -7.61
CA MET A 672 23.29 -18.48 -8.88
C MET A 672 24.77 -18.11 -9.02
N PRO A 673 25.30 -18.09 -10.25
CA PRO A 673 26.70 -17.74 -10.49
C PRO A 673 27.01 -16.26 -10.17
N ARG A 674 26.01 -15.39 -10.31
CA ARG A 674 26.08 -13.95 -10.06
C ARG A 674 24.77 -13.48 -9.43
N LEU A 675 24.88 -12.56 -8.48
CA LEU A 675 23.77 -11.86 -7.86
C LEU A 675 23.75 -10.40 -8.32
N ASN A 676 22.58 -9.76 -8.23
CA ASN A 676 22.41 -8.37 -8.58
C ASN A 676 21.35 -7.72 -7.67
N ASP A 677 21.78 -6.73 -6.88
CA ASP A 677 20.93 -6.03 -5.93
C ASP A 677 19.71 -5.38 -6.61
N ARG A 678 19.83 -4.90 -7.86
CA ARG A 678 18.70 -4.26 -8.57
C ARG A 678 17.55 -5.22 -8.85
N ILE A 679 17.86 -6.50 -9.07
CA ILE A 679 16.88 -7.54 -9.37
C ILE A 679 16.23 -8.01 -8.08
N LEU A 680 17.03 -8.29 -7.06
CA LEU A 680 16.60 -8.87 -5.80
C LEU A 680 15.87 -7.87 -4.89
N ASN A 681 16.24 -6.59 -4.92
CA ASN A 681 15.65 -5.56 -4.06
C ASN A 681 14.25 -5.14 -4.54
N LYS A 682 13.21 -5.44 -3.77
CA LYS A 682 11.80 -5.15 -4.11
C LYS A 682 11.38 -3.71 -3.79
N GLU A 683 11.97 -3.08 -2.79
CA GLU A 683 11.52 -1.80 -2.21
C GLU A 683 11.64 -0.60 -3.17
N LYS A 684 12.60 -0.66 -4.10
CA LYS A 684 12.87 0.41 -5.07
C LYS A 684 12.33 0.11 -6.48
N SER A 685 11.47 -0.90 -6.62
CA SER A 685 10.98 -1.33 -7.94
C SER A 685 9.82 -0.45 -8.43
N ILE A 686 10.01 0.19 -9.58
CA ILE A 686 8.94 0.93 -10.27
C ILE A 686 8.43 0.03 -11.40
N ASN A 687 7.12 -0.21 -11.42
CA ASN A 687 6.46 -0.99 -12.46
C ASN A 687 5.63 -0.08 -13.36
N LEU A 688 5.59 -0.39 -14.65
CA LEU A 688 4.86 0.39 -15.65
C LEU A 688 3.36 0.07 -15.64
N ASP A 689 2.53 1.10 -15.76
CA ASP A 689 1.11 0.93 -16.07
C ASP A 689 0.94 0.70 -17.58
N MET A 690 0.43 -0.49 -17.93
CA MET A 690 0.26 -0.95 -19.32
C MET A 690 -1.21 -1.08 -19.74
N LEU A 691 -2.15 -0.56 -18.94
CA LEU A 691 -3.59 -0.69 -19.15
C LEU A 691 -4.20 0.41 -20.03
N GLY A 692 -3.38 1.31 -20.58
CA GLY A 692 -3.85 2.40 -21.45
C GLY A 692 -4.43 1.92 -22.79
N VAL A 693 -5.04 2.85 -23.52
CA VAL A 693 -5.63 2.60 -24.83
C VAL A 693 -4.62 2.95 -25.94
N PRO A 694 -4.25 2.00 -26.82
CA PRO A 694 -3.27 2.27 -27.86
C PRO A 694 -3.86 3.17 -28.95
N SER A 695 -3.12 4.22 -29.31
CA SER A 695 -3.51 5.17 -30.35
C SER A 695 -2.59 5.06 -31.57
N SER A 696 -3.15 5.10 -32.79
CA SER A 696 -2.37 5.12 -34.04
C SER A 696 -1.89 6.54 -34.33
N ILE A 697 -0.73 6.92 -33.79
CA ILE A 697 -0.17 8.27 -33.90
C ILE A 697 1.02 8.27 -34.86
N SER A 698 1.05 9.29 -35.73
CA SER A 698 2.16 9.56 -36.67
C SER A 698 2.97 10.82 -36.33
N ASN A 699 2.60 11.59 -35.28
CA ASN A 699 3.18 12.90 -35.00
C ASN A 699 3.51 13.11 -33.51
N ILE A 700 4.63 13.78 -33.21
CA ILE A 700 5.13 14.06 -31.85
C ILE A 700 4.16 14.93 -31.00
N PRO A 701 3.56 16.02 -31.52
CA PRO A 701 2.63 16.83 -30.73
C PRO A 701 1.41 16.06 -30.23
N ASN A 702 0.96 15.07 -30.99
CA ASN A 702 -0.15 14.20 -30.58
C ASN A 702 0.31 13.19 -29.53
N LEU A 703 1.55 12.71 -29.62
CA LEU A 703 2.14 11.84 -28.61
C LEU A 703 2.25 12.56 -27.26
N LEU A 704 2.68 13.82 -27.24
CA LEU A 704 2.81 14.64 -26.02
C LEU A 704 1.49 14.88 -25.28
N LYS A 705 0.36 14.76 -25.97
CA LYS A 705 -1.00 14.88 -25.40
C LYS A 705 -1.50 13.59 -24.77
N LEU A 706 -0.85 12.45 -25.02
CA LEU A 706 -1.24 11.19 -24.41
C LEU A 706 -0.80 11.12 -22.95
N SER A 707 -1.59 10.39 -22.16
CA SER A 707 -1.18 9.96 -20.82
C SER A 707 0.02 8.99 -20.90
N PRO A 708 0.89 8.88 -19.87
CA PRO A 708 1.95 7.89 -19.83
C PRO A 708 1.48 6.45 -20.08
N ARG A 709 0.30 6.06 -19.56
CA ARG A 709 -0.28 4.72 -19.80
C ARG A 709 -0.67 4.50 -21.26
N ASP A 710 -1.23 5.51 -21.93
CA ASP A 710 -1.63 5.41 -23.33
C ASP A 710 -0.41 5.46 -24.24
N MET A 711 0.63 6.21 -23.84
CA MET A 711 1.95 6.15 -24.48
C MET A 711 2.55 4.75 -24.39
N THR A 712 2.53 4.11 -23.21
CA THR A 712 3.00 2.73 -23.02
C THR A 712 2.21 1.73 -23.85
N ALA A 713 0.88 1.82 -23.84
CA ALA A 713 0.03 0.95 -24.65
C ALA A 713 0.31 1.13 -26.16
N THR A 714 0.52 2.37 -26.60
CA THR A 714 0.88 2.70 -27.98
C THR A 714 2.28 2.17 -28.33
N ALA A 715 3.25 2.31 -27.44
CA ALA A 715 4.60 1.78 -27.61
C ALA A 715 4.56 0.25 -27.75
N MET A 716 3.87 -0.46 -26.87
CA MET A 716 3.73 -1.93 -26.97
C MET A 716 3.18 -2.41 -28.31
N LYS A 717 2.16 -1.72 -28.83
CA LYS A 717 1.55 -2.07 -30.12
C LYS A 717 2.51 -1.85 -31.30
N ASN A 718 3.38 -0.85 -31.21
CA ASN A 718 4.29 -0.47 -32.29
C ASN A 718 5.66 -1.18 -32.21
N LEU A 719 6.10 -1.59 -31.02
CA LEU A 719 7.39 -2.25 -30.82
C LEU A 719 7.41 -3.66 -31.45
N LYS A 720 8.54 -3.97 -32.08
CA LYS A 720 8.87 -5.30 -32.61
C LYS A 720 9.88 -5.99 -31.70
N TYR A 721 9.86 -7.31 -31.69
CA TYR A 721 10.66 -8.11 -30.76
C TYR A 721 11.56 -9.10 -31.51
N PHE A 722 12.77 -9.29 -30.97
CA PHE A 722 13.59 -10.46 -31.22
C PHE A 722 13.01 -11.63 -30.44
N THR A 723 12.70 -12.70 -31.16
CA THR A 723 12.13 -13.94 -30.62
C THR A 723 12.72 -15.11 -31.39
N VAL A 724 12.84 -16.26 -30.73
CA VAL A 724 13.15 -17.55 -31.37
C VAL A 724 11.86 -18.35 -31.49
N ALA A 725 11.54 -18.84 -32.70
CA ALA A 725 10.33 -19.61 -32.94
C ALA A 725 10.25 -20.90 -32.11
N LYS A 726 9.17 -21.09 -31.34
CA LYS A 726 8.88 -22.32 -30.58
C LYS A 726 8.02 -23.30 -31.36
N LYS A 727 8.23 -24.61 -31.12
CA LYS A 727 7.40 -25.69 -31.67
C LYS A 727 6.14 -26.02 -30.85
N ASN A 728 6.13 -25.75 -29.53
CA ASN A 728 5.11 -26.29 -28.60
C ASN A 728 4.30 -25.26 -27.79
N ARG A 729 4.72 -23.98 -27.68
CA ARG A 729 3.97 -22.93 -26.95
C ARG A 729 3.87 -21.67 -27.82
N LYS A 730 2.68 -21.03 -27.85
CA LYS A 730 2.40 -19.83 -28.67
C LYS A 730 2.88 -18.51 -28.03
N TYR A 731 3.24 -18.49 -26.75
CA TYR A 731 3.65 -17.26 -26.04
C TYR A 731 5.03 -17.38 -25.36
N HIS A 732 5.64 -16.22 -25.15
CA HIS A 732 6.88 -16.01 -24.40
C HIS A 732 6.55 -15.51 -22.99
N THR A 733 7.18 -16.07 -21.97
CA THR A 733 6.91 -15.74 -20.57
C THR A 733 7.65 -14.50 -20.07
N VAL A 734 8.82 -14.21 -20.65
CA VAL A 734 9.67 -13.10 -20.25
C VAL A 734 9.88 -12.10 -21.39
N THR A 735 9.67 -10.82 -21.08
CA THR A 735 9.86 -9.69 -22.01
C THR A 735 10.89 -8.72 -21.47
N TYR A 736 11.95 -8.45 -22.25
CA TYR A 736 12.96 -7.44 -21.95
C TYR A 736 12.90 -6.27 -22.94
N TRP A 737 12.82 -5.04 -22.43
CA TRP A 737 13.07 -3.82 -23.20
C TRP A 737 14.40 -3.23 -22.77
N VAL A 738 15.40 -3.29 -23.66
CA VAL A 738 16.72 -2.73 -23.42
C VAL A 738 16.71 -1.28 -23.88
N VAL A 739 16.95 -0.35 -22.96
CA VAL A 739 16.92 1.09 -23.19
C VAL A 739 18.34 1.66 -23.11
N GLY A 740 18.77 2.41 -24.13
CA GLY A 740 20.09 3.05 -24.12
C GLY A 740 20.51 3.59 -25.47
N ASP A 741 21.76 4.01 -25.58
CA ASP A 741 22.36 4.46 -26.84
C ASP A 741 23.47 3.50 -27.28
N LEU A 742 23.34 2.89 -28.48
CA LEU A 742 24.35 1.98 -29.04
C LEU A 742 25.63 2.67 -29.49
N SER A 743 25.69 4.01 -29.52
CA SER A 743 26.96 4.72 -29.66
C SER A 743 27.91 4.40 -28.49
N CYS A 744 27.34 4.19 -27.29
CA CYS A 744 28.07 3.79 -26.10
C CYS A 744 28.38 2.29 -26.10
N ALA A 745 29.65 1.95 -25.85
CA ALA A 745 30.09 0.55 -25.79
C ALA A 745 29.36 -0.26 -24.73
N LYS A 746 29.07 0.33 -23.56
CA LYS A 746 28.39 -0.36 -22.47
C LYS A 746 26.94 -0.72 -22.81
N SER A 747 26.21 0.15 -23.54
CA SER A 747 24.85 -0.18 -24.01
C SER A 747 24.85 -1.33 -25.01
N ARG A 748 25.89 -1.43 -25.86
CA ARG A 748 26.05 -2.54 -26.81
C ARG A 748 26.22 -3.87 -26.08
N VAL A 749 27.01 -3.90 -25.00
CA VAL A 749 27.19 -5.09 -24.17
C VAL A 749 25.87 -5.55 -23.56
N ILE A 750 25.05 -4.61 -23.06
CA ILE A 750 23.74 -4.94 -22.47
C ILE A 750 22.79 -5.56 -23.51
N LEU A 751 22.71 -4.98 -24.71
CA LEU A 751 21.87 -5.51 -25.79
C LEU A 751 22.41 -6.86 -26.31
N GLN A 752 23.73 -6.99 -26.46
CA GLN A 752 24.36 -8.24 -26.86
C GLN A 752 24.03 -9.36 -25.86
N ALA A 753 24.23 -9.12 -24.57
CA ALA A 753 23.92 -10.08 -23.52
C ALA A 753 22.44 -10.49 -23.52
N ALA A 754 21.51 -9.55 -23.73
CA ALA A 754 20.09 -9.85 -23.83
C ALA A 754 19.77 -10.77 -25.02
N ILE A 755 20.40 -10.52 -26.18
CA ILE A 755 20.19 -11.29 -27.40
C ILE A 755 20.83 -12.68 -27.31
N GLU A 756 22.03 -12.78 -26.72
CA GLU A 756 22.70 -14.06 -26.45
C GLU A 756 21.85 -14.93 -25.51
N HIS A 757 21.33 -14.34 -24.43
CA HIS A 757 20.40 -15.00 -23.53
C HIS A 757 19.12 -15.47 -24.25
N ALA A 758 18.51 -14.62 -25.08
CA ALA A 758 17.31 -14.99 -25.85
C ALA A 758 17.55 -16.08 -26.91
N LYS A 759 18.81 -16.29 -27.31
CA LYS A 759 19.19 -17.39 -28.22
C LYS A 759 19.33 -18.72 -27.48
N LEU A 760 19.82 -18.68 -26.23
CA LEU A 760 19.93 -19.86 -25.37
C LEU A 760 18.55 -20.30 -24.88
N GLU A 761 17.75 -19.35 -24.42
CA GLU A 761 16.42 -19.58 -23.87
C GLU A 761 15.32 -19.15 -24.84
N SER A 762 14.58 -20.13 -25.37
CA SER A 762 13.50 -19.88 -26.34
C SER A 762 12.28 -19.14 -25.76
N ASP A 763 12.18 -19.01 -24.43
CA ASP A 763 11.03 -18.39 -23.73
C ASP A 763 11.13 -16.88 -23.53
N VAL A 764 12.19 -16.27 -24.06
CA VAL A 764 12.46 -14.84 -23.89
C VAL A 764 12.16 -14.08 -25.19
N ARG A 765 11.61 -12.87 -25.05
CA ARG A 765 11.55 -11.90 -26.14
C ARG A 765 12.22 -10.59 -25.75
N VAL A 766 12.98 -10.00 -26.67
CA VAL A 766 13.79 -8.80 -26.42
C VAL A 766 13.43 -7.71 -27.43
N THR A 767 13.35 -6.46 -27.00
CA THR A 767 13.30 -5.30 -27.91
C THR A 767 14.31 -4.24 -27.47
N PHE A 768 14.70 -3.38 -28.41
CA PHE A 768 15.64 -2.29 -28.17
C PHE A 768 14.94 -0.93 -28.32
N ILE A 769 15.04 -0.09 -27.30
CA ILE A 769 14.48 1.26 -27.25
C ILE A 769 15.63 2.27 -27.20
N PRO A 770 15.95 2.95 -28.32
CA PRO A 770 17.01 3.94 -28.34
C PRO A 770 16.66 5.18 -27.51
N ASN A 771 17.56 5.58 -26.61
CA ASN A 771 17.42 6.76 -25.75
C ASN A 771 18.38 7.89 -26.20
N VAL A 772 18.10 8.46 -27.38
CA VAL A 772 18.93 9.49 -28.01
C VAL A 772 18.10 10.67 -28.51
N GLU A 773 18.71 11.85 -28.62
CA GLU A 773 18.10 12.93 -29.40
C GLU A 773 18.12 12.52 -30.87
N GLY A 774 16.96 12.48 -31.53
CA GLY A 774 16.79 12.08 -32.94
C GLY A 774 17.40 13.06 -33.95
N ASN A 775 18.64 13.48 -33.72
CA ASN A 775 19.49 14.28 -34.58
C ASN A 775 20.36 13.31 -35.39
N GLY A 776 20.66 13.61 -36.65
CA GLY A 776 21.13 12.65 -37.67
C GLY A 776 22.47 11.90 -37.45
N LYS A 777 23.05 11.86 -36.24
CA LYS A 777 24.31 11.17 -35.90
C LYS A 777 24.13 9.78 -35.24
N ASN A 778 22.93 9.20 -35.27
CA ASN A 778 22.59 7.96 -34.55
C ASN A 778 22.46 6.72 -35.45
N ASN A 779 23.41 6.53 -36.37
CA ASN A 779 23.32 5.54 -37.45
C ASN A 779 23.10 4.10 -36.94
N LEU A 780 23.83 3.67 -35.90
CA LEU A 780 23.68 2.33 -35.32
C LEU A 780 22.26 2.07 -34.78
N ASN A 781 21.68 3.05 -34.08
CA ASN A 781 20.33 2.93 -33.54
C ASN A 781 19.29 2.80 -34.66
N LYS A 782 19.46 3.56 -35.76
CA LYS A 782 18.58 3.48 -36.95
C LYS A 782 18.68 2.12 -37.63
N VAL A 783 19.89 1.56 -37.74
CA VAL A 783 20.12 0.23 -38.34
C VAL A 783 19.39 -0.85 -37.56
N VAL A 784 19.51 -0.87 -36.23
CA VAL A 784 18.83 -1.89 -35.39
C VAL A 784 17.31 -1.80 -35.52
N LEU A 785 16.73 -0.60 -35.49
CA LEU A 785 15.29 -0.42 -35.70
C LEU A 785 14.84 -0.87 -37.10
N SER A 786 15.62 -0.53 -38.14
CA SER A 786 15.32 -0.94 -39.52
C SER A 786 15.45 -2.45 -39.72
N VAL A 787 16.37 -3.12 -39.05
CA VAL A 787 16.48 -4.58 -39.07
C VAL A 787 15.24 -5.23 -38.46
N LEU A 788 14.78 -4.74 -37.32
CA LEU A 788 13.56 -5.21 -36.64
C LEU A 788 12.29 -5.06 -37.48
N ASP A 789 12.21 -4.00 -38.30
CA ASP A 789 11.05 -3.72 -39.15
C ASP A 789 11.00 -4.58 -40.42
N ASN A 790 12.15 -5.00 -40.95
CA ASN A 790 12.24 -5.62 -42.28
C ASN A 790 12.54 -7.12 -42.26
N TYR A 791 13.27 -7.63 -41.27
CA TYR A 791 13.59 -9.05 -41.19
C TYR A 791 12.66 -9.83 -40.25
N PRO A 792 12.40 -11.12 -40.54
CA PRO A 792 11.80 -12.03 -39.57
C PRO A 792 12.63 -12.09 -38.28
N SER A 793 11.97 -12.29 -37.14
CA SER A 793 12.58 -12.21 -35.80
C SER A 793 13.88 -13.03 -35.64
N ASP A 794 13.88 -14.27 -36.14
CA ASP A 794 15.01 -15.20 -36.02
C ASP A 794 16.24 -14.72 -36.83
N ASN A 795 16.00 -14.19 -38.03
CA ASN A 795 17.06 -13.66 -38.92
C ASN A 795 17.57 -12.30 -38.43
N ALA A 796 16.68 -11.47 -37.88
CA ALA A 796 17.04 -10.19 -37.29
C ALA A 796 17.97 -10.38 -36.07
N LEU A 797 17.67 -11.39 -35.24
CA LEU A 797 18.45 -11.75 -34.06
C LEU A 797 19.89 -12.14 -34.44
N SER A 798 20.06 -13.09 -35.37
CA SER A 798 21.38 -13.56 -35.79
C SER A 798 22.21 -12.45 -36.44
N TYR A 799 21.59 -11.65 -37.32
CA TYR A 799 22.26 -10.54 -38.00
C TYR A 799 22.80 -9.48 -37.03
N ILE A 800 22.02 -9.07 -36.03
CA ILE A 800 22.45 -8.05 -35.06
C ILE A 800 23.52 -8.61 -34.13
N LEU A 801 23.43 -9.87 -33.74
CA LEU A 801 24.45 -10.51 -32.91
C LEU A 801 25.81 -10.49 -33.64
N ASP A 802 25.83 -10.84 -34.93
CA ASP A 802 27.03 -10.79 -35.76
C ASP A 802 27.56 -9.35 -35.93
N LEU A 803 26.65 -8.38 -36.10
CA LEU A 803 27.00 -6.95 -36.21
C LEU A 803 27.60 -6.40 -34.91
N LEU A 804 27.06 -6.77 -33.74
CA LEU A 804 27.57 -6.32 -32.43
C LEU A 804 28.93 -6.94 -32.09
N LYS A 805 29.24 -8.14 -32.60
CA LYS A 805 30.54 -8.80 -32.41
C LYS A 805 31.65 -8.20 -33.28
N ASN A 806 31.31 -7.75 -34.49
CA ASN A 806 32.28 -7.24 -35.46
C ASN A 806 32.61 -5.75 -35.25
N LYS A 807 33.68 -5.46 -34.51
CA LYS A 807 34.12 -4.07 -34.21
C LYS A 807 34.32 -3.20 -35.46
N ASP A 808 34.92 -3.74 -36.51
CA ASP A 808 35.18 -2.99 -37.75
C ASP A 808 33.88 -2.53 -38.42
N SER A 809 32.84 -3.36 -38.42
CA SER A 809 31.53 -3.00 -38.97
C SER A 809 30.84 -1.88 -38.17
N LEU A 810 31.05 -1.85 -36.85
CA LEU A 810 30.49 -0.81 -35.97
C LEU A 810 31.13 0.54 -36.23
N GLU A 811 32.46 0.60 -36.40
CA GLU A 811 33.20 1.83 -36.71
C GLU A 811 32.82 2.38 -38.10
N ILE A 812 32.67 1.49 -39.09
CA ILE A 812 32.22 1.85 -40.44
C ILE A 812 30.82 2.46 -40.42
N ILE A 813 29.86 1.84 -39.73
CA ILE A 813 28.47 2.36 -39.64
C ILE A 813 28.41 3.68 -38.86
N GLN A 814 29.23 3.85 -37.82
CA GLN A 814 29.35 5.12 -37.10
C GLN A 814 29.94 6.24 -37.96
N SER A 815 30.88 5.91 -38.86
CA SER A 815 31.47 6.87 -39.80
C SER A 815 30.51 7.32 -40.92
N GLY A 816 29.35 6.65 -41.06
CA GLY A 816 28.31 6.99 -42.03
C GLY A 816 28.46 6.31 -43.39
N ASP A 817 29.34 5.32 -43.51
CA ASP A 817 29.45 4.48 -44.70
C ASP A 817 28.55 3.25 -44.56
N PHE A 818 27.60 3.12 -45.51
CA PHE A 818 26.58 2.06 -45.52
C PHE A 818 26.84 1.00 -46.60
N SER A 819 28.01 0.99 -47.23
CA SER A 819 28.35 0.09 -48.34
C SER A 819 28.17 -1.40 -48.03
N ASN A 820 28.32 -1.79 -46.75
CA ASN A 820 28.22 -3.18 -46.29
C ASN A 820 26.81 -3.56 -45.81
N LEU A 821 25.84 -2.64 -45.85
CA LEU A 821 24.45 -2.92 -45.44
C LEU A 821 23.58 -3.35 -46.64
N PRO A 822 22.64 -4.28 -46.46
CA PRO A 822 21.60 -4.57 -47.43
C PRO A 822 20.83 -3.32 -47.86
N VAL A 823 20.54 -3.19 -49.16
CA VAL A 823 19.84 -2.03 -49.77
C VAL A 823 18.45 -1.78 -49.14
N GLU A 824 17.81 -2.86 -48.66
CA GLU A 824 16.52 -2.85 -47.97
C GLU A 824 16.56 -2.07 -46.65
N ILE A 825 17.72 -2.04 -45.98
CA ILE A 825 17.94 -1.37 -44.70
C ILE A 825 18.37 0.08 -44.94
N SER A 826 19.35 0.30 -45.82
CA SER A 826 19.93 1.63 -46.06
C SER A 826 18.91 2.63 -46.62
N SER A 827 17.95 2.18 -47.44
CA SER A 827 16.89 3.02 -48.00
C SER A 827 15.85 3.51 -46.99
N LYS A 828 15.77 2.90 -45.79
CA LYS A 828 14.75 3.21 -44.77
C LYS A 828 15.31 3.88 -43.52
N LEU A 829 16.60 4.19 -43.47
CA LEU A 829 17.24 4.81 -42.31
C LEU A 829 16.63 6.18 -41.97
N ASP A 830 16.36 7.02 -42.97
CA ASP A 830 15.79 8.36 -42.75
C ASP A 830 14.36 8.32 -42.19
N ALA A 831 13.60 7.26 -42.50
CA ALA A 831 12.25 7.07 -41.96
C ALA A 831 12.27 6.81 -40.43
N GLN A 832 13.40 6.35 -39.89
CA GLN A 832 13.54 6.04 -38.47
C GLN A 832 13.78 7.27 -37.59
N ASP A 833 14.10 8.45 -38.15
CA ASP A 833 14.34 9.66 -37.37
C ASP A 833 13.11 10.09 -36.55
N LEU A 834 11.92 9.89 -37.11
CA LEU A 834 10.67 10.14 -36.40
C LEU A 834 10.49 9.15 -35.24
N ASN A 835 10.78 7.86 -35.47
CA ASN A 835 10.70 6.82 -34.44
C ASN A 835 11.66 7.10 -33.28
N LEU A 836 12.90 7.52 -33.57
CA LEU A 836 13.87 7.92 -32.55
C LEU A 836 13.35 9.07 -31.68
N LYS A 837 12.75 10.10 -32.30
CA LYS A 837 12.18 11.23 -31.56
C LYS A 837 10.99 10.82 -30.70
N MET A 838 10.11 9.96 -31.21
CA MET A 838 8.96 9.45 -30.45
C MET A 838 9.41 8.58 -29.25
N LEU A 839 10.36 7.68 -29.46
CA LEU A 839 10.90 6.83 -28.39
C LEU A 839 11.69 7.64 -27.35
N ARG A 840 12.35 8.73 -27.75
CA ARG A 840 12.97 9.67 -26.80
C ARG A 840 11.95 10.33 -25.88
N VAL A 841 10.82 10.80 -26.45
CA VAL A 841 9.72 11.37 -25.65
C VAL A 841 9.18 10.32 -24.67
N TYR A 842 9.00 9.08 -25.11
CA TYR A 842 8.59 7.97 -24.26
C TYR A 842 9.57 7.73 -23.10
N CYS A 843 10.88 7.62 -23.39
CA CYS A 843 11.91 7.44 -22.35
C CYS A 843 11.93 8.57 -21.32
N GLN A 844 11.68 9.81 -21.74
CA GLN A 844 11.67 10.96 -20.84
C GLN A 844 10.40 11.03 -19.98
N ARG A 845 9.22 10.86 -20.60
CA ARG A 845 7.91 11.04 -19.94
C ARG A 845 7.48 9.84 -19.11
N VAL A 846 7.74 8.62 -19.59
CA VAL A 846 7.24 7.38 -18.98
C VAL A 846 8.32 6.72 -18.12
N LEU A 847 9.53 6.56 -18.67
CA LEU A 847 10.62 5.88 -17.95
C LEU A 847 11.40 6.80 -17.01
N GLY A 848 11.20 8.13 -17.09
CA GLY A 848 11.92 9.11 -16.29
C GLY A 848 13.43 9.18 -16.58
N LEU A 849 13.86 8.76 -17.79
CA LEU A 849 15.27 8.64 -18.14
C LEU A 849 15.81 9.91 -18.81
N GLY A 850 16.95 10.39 -18.28
CA GLY A 850 17.80 11.39 -18.93
C GLY A 850 18.36 10.92 -20.28
N ILE A 851 18.92 11.83 -21.06
CA ILE A 851 19.51 11.50 -22.38
C ILE A 851 20.69 10.55 -22.18
N GLY A 852 20.78 9.48 -22.97
CA GLY A 852 21.90 8.53 -22.91
C GLY A 852 21.91 7.60 -21.69
N HIS A 853 21.00 7.79 -20.73
CA HIS A 853 20.84 6.85 -19.61
C HIS A 853 20.45 5.46 -20.12
N ARG A 854 21.00 4.44 -19.46
CA ARG A 854 20.78 3.01 -19.75
C ARG A 854 19.81 2.45 -18.73
N ALA A 855 18.86 1.63 -19.17
CA ALA A 855 17.92 0.92 -18.30
C ALA A 855 17.42 -0.35 -18.97
N ILE A 856 16.91 -1.28 -18.17
CA ILE A 856 16.27 -2.50 -18.66
C ILE A 856 14.87 -2.55 -18.08
N VAL A 857 13.84 -2.72 -18.91
CA VAL A 857 12.48 -2.98 -18.44
C VAL A 857 12.18 -4.46 -18.61
N ALA A 858 11.95 -5.16 -17.50
CA ALA A 858 11.77 -6.60 -17.48
C ALA A 858 10.38 -6.94 -16.93
N ASN A 859 9.51 -7.53 -17.75
CA ASN A 859 8.10 -7.79 -17.41
C ASN A 859 7.35 -6.57 -16.81
N GLY A 860 7.69 -5.37 -17.27
CA GLY A 860 7.11 -4.10 -16.81
C GLY A 860 7.84 -3.44 -15.64
N ARG A 861 8.77 -4.14 -14.98
CA ARG A 861 9.63 -3.58 -13.93
C ARG A 861 10.80 -2.82 -14.53
N ILE A 862 11.02 -1.58 -14.09
CA ILE A 862 12.14 -0.74 -14.53
C ILE A 862 13.38 -1.02 -13.66
N LEU A 863 14.45 -1.50 -14.28
CA LEU A 863 15.78 -1.70 -13.71
C LEU A 863 16.72 -0.60 -14.26
N GLY A 864 16.72 0.56 -13.60
CA GLY A 864 17.56 1.69 -13.99
C GLY A 864 17.11 3.02 -13.36
N PRO A 865 17.81 4.13 -13.67
CA PRO A 865 18.97 4.23 -14.56
C PRO A 865 20.20 3.50 -14.00
N LEU A 866 20.93 2.80 -14.89
CA LEU A 866 22.18 2.11 -14.56
C LEU A 866 23.32 3.12 -14.47
N GLY A 867 24.14 3.01 -13.41
CA GLY A 867 25.30 3.88 -13.21
C GLY A 867 26.43 3.64 -14.22
N ASP A 868 27.41 4.53 -14.29
CA ASP A 868 28.53 4.37 -15.23
C ASP A 868 29.37 3.12 -14.95
N GLU A 869 29.66 2.84 -13.68
CA GLU A 869 30.38 1.63 -13.25
C GLU A 869 29.53 0.35 -13.28
N GLU A 870 28.24 0.46 -13.60
CA GLU A 870 27.32 -0.66 -13.59
C GLU A 870 27.32 -1.41 -14.92
N THR A 871 27.48 -2.73 -14.81
CA THR A 871 27.40 -3.69 -15.91
C THR A 871 26.23 -4.64 -15.70
N PHE A 872 25.58 -5.00 -16.80
CA PHE A 872 24.51 -5.98 -16.83
C PHE A 872 24.86 -7.01 -17.90
N ILE A 873 25.08 -8.26 -17.48
CA ILE A 873 25.61 -9.35 -18.30
C ILE A 873 24.60 -10.49 -18.45
N GLU A 874 24.96 -11.56 -19.15
CA GLU A 874 24.08 -12.69 -19.45
C GLU A 874 23.54 -13.35 -18.17
N GLU A 875 24.40 -13.54 -17.16
CA GLU A 875 24.05 -14.16 -15.88
C GLU A 875 23.01 -13.34 -15.10
N ASP A 876 22.98 -12.02 -15.28
CA ASP A 876 21.97 -11.16 -14.66
C ASP A 876 20.57 -11.38 -15.29
N TYR A 877 20.50 -11.66 -16.60
CA TYR A 877 19.24 -12.03 -17.26
C TYR A 877 18.74 -13.40 -16.79
N SER A 878 19.65 -14.36 -16.61
CA SER A 878 19.30 -15.67 -16.07
C SER A 878 18.82 -15.58 -14.61
N LEU A 879 19.46 -14.74 -13.78
CA LEU A 879 19.00 -14.46 -12.43
C LEU A 879 17.58 -13.87 -12.43
N PHE A 880 17.32 -12.87 -13.28
CA PHE A 880 16.00 -12.26 -13.39
C PHE A 880 14.93 -13.28 -13.81
N GLU A 881 15.21 -14.12 -14.81
CA GLU A 881 14.27 -15.14 -15.26
C GLU A 881 13.94 -16.12 -14.13
N ARG A 882 14.95 -16.63 -13.41
CA ARG A 882 14.75 -17.56 -12.30
C ARG A 882 13.95 -16.91 -11.17
N PHE A 883 14.32 -15.69 -10.80
CA PHE A 883 13.60 -14.87 -9.82
C PHE A 883 12.14 -14.69 -10.24
N SER A 884 11.90 -14.27 -11.47
CA SER A 884 10.55 -14.04 -11.99
C SER A 884 9.74 -15.33 -12.12
N SER A 885 10.38 -16.45 -12.45
CA SER A 885 9.72 -17.76 -12.57
C SER A 885 9.18 -18.23 -11.24
N VAL A 886 10.08 -18.34 -10.25
CA VAL A 886 9.77 -18.87 -8.92
C VAL A 886 8.80 -17.94 -8.18
N GLN A 887 8.99 -16.63 -8.30
CA GLN A 887 8.18 -15.69 -7.54
C GLN A 887 6.82 -15.41 -8.19
N TYR A 888 6.76 -15.26 -9.52
CA TYR A 888 5.55 -14.77 -10.20
C TYR A 888 5.00 -15.77 -11.22
N LEU A 889 5.80 -16.17 -12.21
CA LEU A 889 5.29 -16.85 -13.41
C LEU A 889 4.70 -18.21 -13.09
N ASP A 890 5.38 -19.04 -12.29
CA ASP A 890 4.90 -20.39 -11.98
C ASP A 890 3.58 -20.34 -11.22
N LYS A 891 3.42 -19.37 -10.31
CA LYS A 891 2.18 -19.12 -9.57
C LYS A 891 1.05 -18.66 -10.50
N ILE A 892 1.33 -17.68 -11.37
CA ILE A 892 0.35 -17.13 -12.33
C ILE A 892 -0.09 -18.19 -13.34
N ILE A 893 0.85 -18.92 -13.94
CA ILE A 893 0.56 -19.98 -14.91
C ILE A 893 -0.25 -21.10 -14.25
N THR A 894 0.12 -21.48 -13.01
CA THR A 894 -0.65 -22.48 -12.25
C THR A 894 -2.08 -22.01 -12.01
N ALA A 895 -2.29 -20.76 -11.60
CA ALA A 895 -3.62 -20.19 -11.39
C ALA A 895 -4.46 -20.17 -12.67
N LEU A 896 -3.86 -19.75 -13.80
CA LEU A 896 -4.52 -19.74 -15.11
C LEU A 896 -4.84 -21.15 -15.64
N SER A 897 -4.05 -22.16 -15.27
CA SER A 897 -4.22 -23.55 -15.74
C SER A 897 -5.23 -24.39 -14.95
N LYS A 898 -5.63 -23.93 -13.75
CA LYS A 898 -6.45 -24.73 -12.81
C LYS A 898 -7.92 -24.84 -13.22
N GLU A 899 -8.41 -23.97 -14.10
CA GLU A 899 -9.83 -23.93 -14.49
C GLU A 899 -9.96 -24.11 -16.01
N THR A 900 -10.42 -25.31 -16.36
CA THR A 900 -10.34 -25.94 -17.68
C THR A 900 -11.45 -25.51 -18.63
N ASP A 901 -11.47 -24.25 -19.07
CA ASP A 901 -12.21 -23.87 -20.28
C ASP A 901 -11.32 -23.06 -21.24
N GLU A 902 -10.84 -23.76 -22.28
CA GLU A 902 -9.88 -23.33 -23.31
C GLU A 902 -10.41 -22.22 -24.26
N THR A 903 -11.08 -21.19 -23.76
CA THR A 903 -11.70 -20.16 -24.62
C THR A 903 -10.85 -18.89 -24.81
N GLN A 904 -9.79 -18.68 -24.02
CA GLN A 904 -8.98 -17.47 -24.08
C GLN A 904 -7.55 -17.74 -24.55
N GLU A 905 -7.20 -17.26 -25.75
CA GLU A 905 -5.81 -17.30 -26.23
C GLU A 905 -4.95 -16.27 -25.47
N ILE A 906 -4.26 -16.73 -24.43
CA ILE A 906 -3.26 -15.92 -23.72
C ILE A 906 -2.09 -15.63 -24.66
N THR A 907 -1.85 -14.34 -24.90
CA THR A 907 -0.73 -13.83 -25.70
C THR A 907 0.45 -13.43 -24.80
N SER A 908 1.62 -13.18 -25.42
CA SER A 908 2.78 -12.67 -24.68
C SER A 908 2.53 -11.27 -24.10
N ASP A 909 1.70 -10.46 -24.78
CA ASP A 909 1.34 -9.11 -24.32
C ASP A 909 0.32 -9.14 -23.17
N SER A 910 -0.64 -10.07 -23.19
CA SER A 910 -1.55 -10.24 -22.04
C SER A 910 -0.79 -10.67 -20.80
N LEU A 911 0.17 -11.59 -20.93
CA LEU A 911 0.99 -12.02 -19.80
C LEU A 911 1.86 -10.89 -19.24
N LEU A 912 2.49 -10.10 -20.12
CA LEU A 912 3.25 -8.90 -19.72
C LEU A 912 2.38 -7.93 -18.92
N LYS A 913 1.16 -7.64 -19.38
CA LYS A 913 0.22 -6.77 -18.69
C LYS A 913 -0.22 -7.33 -17.33
N ILE A 914 -0.51 -8.63 -17.26
CA ILE A 914 -0.92 -9.32 -16.01
C ILE A 914 0.18 -9.20 -14.96
N ILE A 915 1.42 -9.52 -15.34
CA ILE A 915 2.56 -9.47 -14.41
C ILE A 915 2.79 -8.03 -13.94
N SER A 916 2.83 -7.07 -14.87
CA SER A 916 3.05 -5.66 -14.50
C SER A 916 1.97 -5.15 -13.53
N LEU A 917 0.70 -5.51 -13.77
CA LEU A 917 -0.41 -5.12 -12.92
C LEU A 917 -0.34 -5.79 -11.54
N LEU A 918 -0.15 -7.10 -11.48
CA LEU A 918 -0.13 -7.86 -10.23
C LEU A 918 1.09 -7.53 -9.36
N VAL A 919 2.26 -7.29 -9.96
CA VAL A 919 3.49 -6.93 -9.25
C VAL A 919 3.51 -5.46 -8.83
N SER A 920 2.83 -4.57 -9.58
CA SER A 920 2.68 -3.16 -9.17
C SER A 920 1.87 -2.97 -7.88
N LYS A 921 1.10 -3.99 -7.49
CA LYS A 921 0.29 -3.97 -6.28
C LYS A 921 1.14 -4.21 -5.05
N THR A 922 1.17 -3.23 -4.15
CA THR A 922 1.72 -3.42 -2.80
C THR A 922 0.78 -4.30 -1.98
N GLN A 923 1.08 -5.60 -1.89
CA GLN A 923 0.29 -6.51 -1.04
C GLN A 923 0.68 -6.30 0.44
N SER A 924 -0.07 -5.45 1.15
CA SER A 924 0.17 -5.17 2.58
C SER A 924 -0.38 -6.26 3.50
N LYS A 925 -1.32 -7.08 3.04
CA LYS A 925 -2.00 -8.11 3.84
C LYS A 925 -2.03 -9.46 3.13
N SER A 926 -1.91 -10.53 3.92
CA SER A 926 -2.04 -11.91 3.44
C SER A 926 -3.50 -12.24 3.08
N ARG A 927 -3.67 -13.16 2.13
CA ARG A 927 -4.98 -13.64 1.69
C ARG A 927 -5.27 -15.02 2.26
N PHE A 928 -6.52 -15.23 2.64
CA PHE A 928 -7.03 -16.48 3.18
C PHE A 928 -8.22 -16.94 2.36
N GLU A 929 -8.21 -18.21 1.99
CA GLU A 929 -9.39 -18.86 1.41
C GLU A 929 -10.27 -19.36 2.56
N VAL A 930 -11.49 -18.82 2.66
CA VAL A 930 -12.45 -19.20 3.70
C VAL A 930 -13.42 -20.23 3.13
N LYS A 931 -13.33 -21.47 3.59
CA LYS A 931 -14.23 -22.58 3.22
C LYS A 931 -14.85 -23.20 4.47
N GLY A 932 -16.18 -23.28 4.50
CA GLY A 932 -16.91 -24.07 5.50
C GLY A 932 -16.93 -25.56 5.14
N ASN A 933 -17.30 -26.42 6.10
CA ASN A 933 -17.58 -27.83 5.82
C ASN A 933 -18.86 -27.98 5.00
N THR A 934 -19.91 -27.32 5.47
CA THR A 934 -21.24 -27.26 4.86
C THR A 934 -21.77 -25.83 4.99
N GLU A 935 -22.46 -25.35 3.96
CA GLU A 935 -22.89 -23.95 3.82
C GLU A 935 -24.39 -23.81 3.50
N GLU A 936 -25.21 -24.79 3.91
CA GLU A 936 -26.62 -24.85 3.54
C GLU A 936 -27.53 -24.14 4.54
N HIS A 937 -27.25 -24.26 5.85
CA HIS A 937 -28.14 -23.80 6.91
C HIS A 937 -27.56 -22.69 7.80
N SER A 938 -26.25 -22.42 7.75
CA SER A 938 -25.59 -21.42 8.61
C SER A 938 -25.00 -20.22 7.87
N VAL A 939 -25.08 -20.22 6.54
CA VAL A 939 -24.40 -19.24 5.68
C VAL A 939 -25.41 -18.44 4.88
N VAL A 940 -25.43 -17.12 5.06
CA VAL A 940 -26.19 -16.21 4.21
C VAL A 940 -25.41 -15.96 2.93
N LYS A 941 -25.99 -16.27 1.78
CA LYS A 941 -25.38 -16.08 0.46
C LYS A 941 -26.19 -15.08 -0.36
N ILE A 942 -25.57 -13.96 -0.71
CA ILE A 942 -26.15 -12.88 -1.50
C ILE A 942 -25.31 -12.76 -2.77
N PRO A 943 -25.87 -13.09 -3.96
CA PRO A 943 -25.14 -13.00 -5.21
C PRO A 943 -24.97 -11.55 -5.65
N ALA A 944 -23.95 -11.31 -6.46
CA ALA A 944 -23.71 -10.02 -7.09
C ALA A 944 -24.90 -9.59 -7.95
N ALA A 945 -25.21 -8.29 -7.92
CA ALA A 945 -26.29 -7.71 -8.70
C ALA A 945 -26.08 -7.90 -10.22
N ARG A 946 -24.82 -7.91 -10.66
CA ARG A 946 -24.40 -8.10 -12.06
C ARG A 946 -23.34 -9.22 -12.14
N PRO A 947 -23.73 -10.47 -12.40
CA PRO A 947 -22.80 -11.61 -12.40
C PRO A 947 -21.75 -11.57 -13.51
N GLU A 948 -22.07 -10.95 -14.65
CA GLU A 948 -21.18 -10.84 -15.82
C GLU A 948 -20.11 -9.75 -15.64
N ASP A 949 -20.40 -8.73 -14.82
CA ASP A 949 -19.44 -7.68 -14.50
C ASP A 949 -18.50 -8.15 -13.39
N VAL A 950 -17.39 -7.45 -13.22
CA VAL A 950 -16.44 -7.76 -12.15
C VAL A 950 -17.12 -7.60 -10.79
N ALA A 951 -17.00 -8.62 -9.95
CA ALA A 951 -17.67 -8.68 -8.65
C ALA A 951 -16.66 -8.94 -7.51
N PHE A 952 -16.77 -8.17 -6.44
CA PHE A 952 -16.01 -8.40 -5.21
C PHE A 952 -16.49 -9.66 -4.49
N GLU A 953 -15.58 -10.37 -3.83
CA GLU A 953 -15.97 -11.43 -2.88
C GLU A 953 -15.82 -10.92 -1.45
N LEU A 954 -16.96 -10.71 -0.78
CA LEU A 954 -17.03 -10.30 0.62
C LEU A 954 -17.42 -11.51 1.47
N VAL A 955 -16.51 -11.94 2.35
CA VAL A 955 -16.78 -13.03 3.30
C VAL A 955 -16.73 -12.48 4.70
N ALA A 956 -17.80 -12.63 5.47
CA ALA A 956 -17.87 -12.23 6.86
C ALA A 956 -18.06 -13.45 7.76
N ILE A 957 -17.31 -13.55 8.85
CA ILE A 957 -17.52 -14.52 9.93
C ILE A 957 -17.92 -13.71 11.14
N VAL A 958 -19.13 -13.90 11.64
CA VAL A 958 -19.69 -13.03 12.68
C VAL A 958 -20.77 -13.74 13.50
N ASP A 959 -20.77 -13.54 14.82
CA ASP A 959 -21.94 -13.83 15.65
C ASP A 959 -22.93 -12.64 15.53
N PRO A 960 -24.20 -12.85 15.13
CA PRO A 960 -25.21 -11.80 15.05
C PRO A 960 -25.36 -10.89 16.27
N VAL A 961 -24.99 -11.40 17.45
CA VAL A 961 -25.13 -10.71 18.73
C VAL A 961 -23.76 -10.38 19.35
N SER A 962 -22.74 -10.15 18.52
CA SER A 962 -21.41 -9.65 18.94
C SER A 962 -21.29 -8.13 18.78
N ARG A 963 -20.29 -7.52 19.43
CA ARG A 963 -19.98 -6.09 19.25
C ARG A 963 -19.55 -5.76 17.82
N GLY A 964 -18.65 -6.57 17.25
CA GLY A 964 -18.21 -6.40 15.86
C GLY A 964 -19.36 -6.47 14.85
N ALA A 965 -20.43 -7.25 15.12
CA ALA A 965 -21.62 -7.27 14.26
C ALA A 965 -22.33 -5.92 14.16
N GLN A 966 -22.30 -5.10 15.22
CA GLN A 966 -22.97 -3.80 15.25
C GLN A 966 -22.36 -2.83 14.23
N LYS A 967 -21.03 -2.84 14.09
CA LYS A 967 -20.27 -2.07 13.09
C LYS A 967 -20.30 -2.74 11.71
N LEU A 968 -20.01 -4.05 11.65
CA LEU A 968 -19.88 -4.81 10.40
C LEU A 968 -21.18 -4.84 9.58
N SER A 969 -22.33 -4.97 10.24
CA SER A 969 -23.63 -5.07 9.56
C SER A 969 -23.93 -3.85 8.67
N THR A 970 -23.64 -2.64 9.16
CA THR A 970 -23.84 -1.40 8.40
C THR A 970 -22.83 -1.25 7.28
N ILE A 971 -21.57 -1.62 7.53
CA ILE A 971 -20.52 -1.62 6.50
C ILE A 971 -20.90 -2.56 5.35
N LEU A 972 -21.31 -3.80 5.64
CA LEU A 972 -21.74 -4.76 4.62
C LEU A 972 -22.96 -4.26 3.83
N GLN A 973 -23.92 -3.61 4.51
CA GLN A 973 -25.09 -3.05 3.84
C GLN A 973 -24.68 -1.94 2.85
N VAL A 974 -23.84 -0.99 3.27
CA VAL A 974 -23.38 0.10 2.39
C VAL A 974 -22.54 -0.45 1.24
N LEU A 975 -21.61 -1.36 1.51
CA LEU A 975 -20.79 -1.98 0.47
C LEU A 975 -21.63 -2.79 -0.53
N HIS A 976 -22.69 -3.46 -0.09
CA HIS A 976 -23.63 -4.16 -0.98
C HIS A 976 -24.38 -3.22 -1.92
N GLU A 977 -24.70 -2.01 -1.46
CA GLU A 977 -25.40 -1.00 -2.26
C GLU A 977 -24.46 -0.26 -3.22
N VAL A 978 -23.20 -0.07 -2.85
CA VAL A 978 -22.20 0.66 -3.65
C VAL A 978 -21.47 -0.24 -4.64
N LEU A 979 -21.07 -1.44 -4.22
CA LEU A 979 -20.25 -2.35 -5.00
C LEU A 979 -21.07 -3.47 -5.64
N ASN A 980 -20.62 -3.94 -6.79
CA ASN A 980 -21.05 -5.23 -7.30
C ASN A 980 -20.30 -6.33 -6.52
N CYS A 981 -20.95 -7.01 -5.57
CA CYS A 981 -20.27 -7.97 -4.72
C CYS A 981 -21.09 -9.23 -4.42
N ASN A 982 -20.40 -10.36 -4.32
CA ASN A 982 -20.90 -11.59 -3.74
C ASN A 982 -20.64 -11.57 -2.23
N ILE A 983 -21.69 -11.62 -1.41
CA ILE A 983 -21.57 -11.61 0.05
C ILE A 983 -21.87 -13.01 0.60
N LYS A 984 -20.94 -13.54 1.38
CA LYS A 984 -21.10 -14.76 2.18
C LYS A 984 -20.94 -14.41 3.66
N ILE A 985 -21.98 -14.62 4.47
CA ILE A 985 -21.93 -14.38 5.92
C ILE A 985 -22.04 -15.70 6.65
N PHE A 986 -20.96 -16.14 7.28
CA PHE A 986 -20.91 -17.26 8.18
C PHE A 986 -21.36 -16.82 9.57
N LEU A 987 -22.51 -17.35 10.02
CA LEU A 987 -23.08 -17.03 11.32
C LEU A 987 -22.37 -17.85 12.42
N ASN A 988 -21.29 -17.29 12.97
CA ASN A 988 -20.45 -17.93 13.98
C ASN A 988 -21.01 -17.78 15.41
N SER A 989 -22.23 -18.25 15.61
CA SER A 989 -23.00 -18.05 16.84
C SER A 989 -22.48 -18.86 18.03
N ALA A 990 -22.38 -18.23 19.20
CA ALA A 990 -22.08 -18.95 20.44
C ALA A 990 -23.18 -19.96 20.82
N GLU A 991 -22.80 -21.15 21.29
CA GLU A 991 -23.77 -22.19 21.66
C GLU A 991 -24.54 -21.83 22.94
N LYS A 992 -23.83 -21.25 23.92
CA LYS A 992 -24.37 -20.92 25.25
C LYS A 992 -23.81 -19.60 25.73
N ASN A 993 -24.67 -18.59 25.86
CA ASN A 993 -24.31 -17.35 26.53
C ASN A 993 -24.58 -17.44 28.04
N SER A 994 -23.63 -16.98 28.86
CA SER A 994 -23.76 -16.92 30.32
C SER A 994 -24.59 -15.72 30.78
N ASP A 995 -24.57 -14.64 30.01
CA ASP A 995 -25.25 -13.37 30.25
C ASP A 995 -25.76 -12.83 28.91
N MET A 996 -26.46 -11.70 28.93
CA MET A 996 -26.88 -10.97 27.75
C MET A 996 -25.65 -10.55 26.91
N PRO A 997 -25.56 -10.99 25.65
CA PRO A 997 -24.35 -10.81 24.84
C PRO A 997 -24.11 -9.35 24.41
N LEU A 998 -25.17 -8.61 24.06
CA LEU A 998 -25.12 -7.17 23.80
C LEU A 998 -26.00 -6.40 24.80
N LYS A 999 -25.43 -5.37 25.43
CA LYS A 999 -26.10 -4.50 26.41
C LYS A 999 -26.20 -3.05 25.94
N SER A 1000 -26.09 -2.83 24.64
CA SER A 1000 -26.05 -1.49 24.06
C SER A 1000 -26.85 -1.42 22.76
N PHE A 1001 -27.33 -0.22 22.47
CA PHE A 1001 -27.82 0.17 21.17
C PHE A 1001 -26.69 0.82 20.41
N TYR A 1002 -26.60 0.58 19.10
CA TYR A 1002 -25.50 1.07 18.30
C TYR A 1002 -25.99 1.63 16.97
N ARG A 1003 -25.35 2.70 16.51
CA ARG A 1003 -25.55 3.25 15.17
C ARG A 1003 -24.18 3.57 14.58
N PHE A 1004 -23.88 2.94 13.45
CA PHE A 1004 -22.73 3.31 12.64
C PHE A 1004 -23.16 4.35 11.61
N VAL A 1005 -22.50 5.49 11.59
CA VAL A 1005 -22.85 6.63 10.74
C VAL A 1005 -22.08 6.51 9.43
N LEU A 1006 -22.72 5.92 8.43
CA LEU A 1006 -22.16 5.75 7.09
C LEU A 1006 -23.27 5.86 6.05
N GLU A 1007 -23.10 6.78 5.11
CA GLU A 1007 -24.01 6.95 3.97
C GLU A 1007 -23.29 6.54 2.67
N LYS A 1008 -24.04 5.96 1.73
CA LYS A 1008 -23.50 5.53 0.44
C LYS A 1008 -23.16 6.69 -0.51
N GLU A 1009 -23.90 7.79 -0.38
CA GLU A 1009 -23.88 8.92 -1.30
C GLU A 1009 -24.49 10.14 -0.59
N ILE A 1010 -24.06 11.34 -1.02
CA ILE A 1010 -24.55 12.62 -0.52
C ILE A 1010 -26.06 12.75 -0.73
N GLN A 1011 -26.77 13.17 0.32
CA GLN A 1011 -28.22 13.36 0.30
C GLN A 1011 -28.61 14.81 -0.05
N PHE A 1012 -29.70 14.95 -0.80
CA PHE A 1012 -30.29 16.24 -1.19
C PHE A 1012 -31.72 16.37 -0.65
N SER A 1013 -32.15 17.59 -0.36
CA SER A 1013 -33.54 17.90 -0.01
C SER A 1013 -34.43 17.94 -1.26
N GLU A 1014 -35.76 17.93 -1.09
CA GLU A 1014 -36.72 18.03 -2.21
C GLU A 1014 -36.52 19.30 -3.06
N ASP A 1015 -36.03 20.38 -2.44
CA ASP A 1015 -35.69 21.65 -3.10
C ASP A 1015 -34.35 21.60 -3.89
N GLY A 1016 -33.64 20.46 -3.86
CA GLY A 1016 -32.38 20.24 -4.57
C GLY A 1016 -31.14 20.84 -3.86
N SER A 1017 -31.28 21.35 -2.64
CA SER A 1017 -30.17 21.78 -1.79
C SER A 1017 -29.48 20.59 -1.12
N GLN A 1018 -28.16 20.66 -0.93
CA GLN A 1018 -27.43 19.63 -0.19
C GLN A 1018 -27.86 19.60 1.29
N GLN A 1019 -28.11 18.41 1.84
CA GLN A 1019 -28.41 18.25 3.26
C GLN A 1019 -27.18 18.54 4.12
N SER A 1020 -27.38 18.84 5.41
CA SER A 1020 -26.27 19.18 6.34
C SER A 1020 -25.36 17.99 6.68
N GLY A 1021 -25.64 16.80 6.14
CA GLY A 1021 -24.84 15.59 6.31
C GLY A 1021 -25.42 14.61 7.34
N PRO A 1022 -24.70 13.51 7.57
CA PRO A 1022 -25.22 12.37 8.32
C PRO A 1022 -25.38 12.63 9.83
N ILE A 1023 -26.30 11.90 10.46
CA ILE A 1023 -26.54 11.93 11.92
C ILE A 1023 -26.79 10.53 12.48
N ALA A 1024 -26.34 10.29 13.71
CA ALA A 1024 -26.75 9.12 14.47
C ALA A 1024 -28.13 9.41 15.09
N ARG A 1025 -29.17 8.67 14.68
CA ARG A 1025 -30.52 8.81 15.22
C ARG A 1025 -30.99 7.51 15.86
N PHE A 1026 -31.33 7.59 17.15
CA PHE A 1026 -31.95 6.53 17.92
C PHE A 1026 -33.43 6.86 18.15
N SER A 1027 -34.29 6.24 17.35
CA SER A 1027 -35.75 6.38 17.48
C SER A 1027 -36.33 5.26 18.36
N ASN A 1028 -37.44 5.54 19.05
CA ASN A 1028 -38.20 4.57 19.86
C ASN A 1028 -37.34 3.87 20.93
N MET A 1029 -36.57 4.65 21.68
CA MET A 1029 -35.70 4.13 22.74
C MET A 1029 -36.48 3.87 24.03
N PRO A 1030 -36.12 2.83 24.81
CA PRO A 1030 -36.75 2.53 26.10
C PRO A 1030 -36.52 3.68 27.08
N THR A 1031 -37.58 4.08 27.80
CA THR A 1031 -37.55 5.31 28.63
C THR A 1031 -37.02 5.12 30.05
N SER A 1032 -37.13 3.90 30.58
CA SER A 1032 -36.74 3.56 31.97
C SER A 1032 -35.25 3.31 32.23
N PRO A 1033 -34.45 2.67 31.34
CA PRO A 1033 -33.06 2.36 31.66
C PRO A 1033 -32.20 3.62 31.66
N LEU A 1034 -31.15 3.60 32.49
CA LEU A 1034 -30.10 4.61 32.46
C LEU A 1034 -29.12 4.26 31.33
N LEU A 1035 -28.92 5.21 30.41
CA LEU A 1035 -28.07 5.04 29.24
C LEU A 1035 -26.82 5.92 29.35
N THR A 1036 -25.70 5.40 28.87
CA THR A 1036 -24.44 6.12 28.70
C THR A 1036 -24.11 6.19 27.23
N GLN A 1037 -23.83 7.39 26.72
CA GLN A 1037 -23.42 7.58 25.35
C GLN A 1037 -21.90 7.43 25.21
N ASN A 1038 -21.46 6.40 24.49
CA ASN A 1038 -20.07 6.25 24.07
C ASN A 1038 -19.92 6.61 22.59
N TYR A 1039 -18.73 7.11 22.26
CA TYR A 1039 -18.37 7.53 20.91
C TYR A 1039 -17.21 6.68 20.40
N HIS A 1040 -17.40 6.05 19.22
CA HIS A 1040 -16.42 5.19 18.58
C HIS A 1040 -15.92 5.87 17.31
N VAL A 1041 -14.76 6.51 17.38
CA VAL A 1041 -14.13 7.22 16.25
C VAL A 1041 -12.85 6.51 15.81
N PRO A 1042 -12.37 6.75 14.59
CA PRO A 1042 -11.04 6.34 14.15
C PRO A 1042 -9.95 6.69 15.17
N GLU A 1043 -8.93 5.84 15.29
CA GLU A 1043 -7.87 6.03 16.31
C GLU A 1043 -7.10 7.34 16.16
N ASN A 1044 -7.06 7.90 14.94
CA ASN A 1044 -6.39 9.15 14.65
C ASN A 1044 -7.24 10.39 14.93
N TRP A 1045 -8.49 10.26 15.40
CA TRP A 1045 -9.38 11.37 15.68
C TRP A 1045 -9.43 11.69 17.18
N LEU A 1046 -9.32 12.98 17.50
CA LEU A 1046 -9.62 13.51 18.83
C LEU A 1046 -10.89 14.34 18.77
N VAL A 1047 -11.91 13.89 19.50
CA VAL A 1047 -13.26 14.47 19.44
C VAL A 1047 -13.67 14.96 20.83
N GLU A 1048 -14.30 16.13 20.87
CA GLU A 1048 -14.84 16.73 22.09
C GLU A 1048 -16.34 17.03 21.98
N VAL A 1049 -17.02 17.16 23.13
CA VAL A 1049 -18.42 17.58 23.20
C VAL A 1049 -18.46 19.11 23.23
N VAL A 1050 -19.08 19.74 22.23
CA VAL A 1050 -19.21 21.20 22.17
C VAL A 1050 -20.54 21.66 22.74
N ARG A 1051 -21.62 20.93 22.47
CA ARG A 1051 -22.96 21.29 22.93
C ARG A 1051 -23.75 20.06 23.37
N SER A 1052 -24.15 20.06 24.64
CA SER A 1052 -25.17 19.17 25.19
C SER A 1052 -25.88 19.86 26.35
N VAL A 1053 -27.21 19.75 26.39
CA VAL A 1053 -28.02 20.24 27.53
C VAL A 1053 -28.05 19.21 28.66
N TYR A 1054 -27.89 17.93 28.32
CA TYR A 1054 -28.02 16.80 29.24
C TYR A 1054 -26.67 16.14 29.52
N ASP A 1055 -26.57 15.47 30.67
CA ASP A 1055 -25.43 14.63 31.01
C ASP A 1055 -25.42 13.37 30.14
N LEU A 1056 -24.44 13.25 29.26
CA LEU A 1056 -24.31 12.16 28.29
C LEU A 1056 -23.89 10.84 28.95
N ASP A 1057 -23.35 10.90 30.17
CA ASP A 1057 -23.03 9.70 30.94
C ASP A 1057 -24.28 9.09 31.58
N ASN A 1058 -25.31 9.88 31.88
CA ASN A 1058 -26.47 9.48 32.67
C ASN A 1058 -27.78 9.92 32.02
N ILE A 1059 -28.03 9.42 30.81
CA ILE A 1059 -29.24 9.71 30.05
C ILE A 1059 -30.38 8.80 30.55
N ARG A 1060 -31.33 9.36 31.30
CA ARG A 1060 -32.61 8.70 31.62
C ARG A 1060 -33.74 9.39 30.89
N LEU A 1061 -34.20 8.80 29.80
CA LEU A 1061 -35.19 9.41 28.92
C LEU A 1061 -36.51 9.75 29.62
N GLU A 1062 -36.90 9.06 30.69
CA GLU A 1062 -38.06 9.43 31.51
C GLU A 1062 -37.97 10.88 32.03
N ASN A 1063 -36.78 11.33 32.44
CA ASN A 1063 -36.52 12.63 33.07
C ASN A 1063 -36.29 13.79 32.08
N VAL A 1064 -36.28 13.50 30.77
CA VAL A 1064 -35.95 14.47 29.72
C VAL A 1064 -37.24 15.04 29.13
N ASP A 1065 -37.45 16.36 29.12
CA ASP A 1065 -38.71 16.94 28.62
C ASP A 1065 -38.87 16.84 27.08
N SER A 1066 -37.76 16.80 26.35
CA SER A 1066 -37.69 16.80 24.87
C SER A 1066 -36.80 15.66 24.32
N ASN A 1067 -36.45 15.72 23.03
CA ASN A 1067 -35.38 14.89 22.46
C ASN A 1067 -34.02 15.28 23.03
N VAL A 1068 -33.11 14.31 23.10
CA VAL A 1068 -31.71 14.53 23.51
C VAL A 1068 -30.89 14.81 22.25
N HIS A 1069 -30.25 15.97 22.21
CA HIS A 1069 -29.39 16.40 21.11
C HIS A 1069 -27.98 16.65 21.65
N SER A 1070 -26.98 16.00 21.05
CA SER A 1070 -25.56 16.21 21.36
C SER A 1070 -24.76 16.54 20.09
N GLU A 1071 -23.92 17.57 20.19
CA GLU A 1071 -23.03 18.03 19.13
C GLU A 1071 -21.58 17.82 19.56
N TYR A 1072 -20.86 17.02 18.80
CA TYR A 1072 -19.43 16.78 18.95
C TYR A 1072 -18.66 17.50 17.85
N GLU A 1073 -17.40 17.83 18.13
CA GLU A 1073 -16.49 18.44 17.16
C GLU A 1073 -15.16 17.69 17.12
N LEU A 1074 -14.62 17.47 15.92
CA LEU A 1074 -13.27 16.96 15.71
C LEU A 1074 -12.28 18.09 16.01
N GLU A 1075 -11.51 17.95 17.10
CA GLU A 1075 -10.58 19.00 17.55
C GLU A 1075 -9.22 18.91 16.84
N TYR A 1076 -8.69 17.69 16.71
CA TYR A 1076 -7.39 17.41 16.08
C TYR A 1076 -7.37 16.06 15.36
N LEU A 1077 -6.53 16.00 14.32
CA LEU A 1077 -6.06 14.75 13.70
C LEU A 1077 -4.66 14.41 14.24
N LEU A 1078 -4.49 13.18 14.73
CA LEU A 1078 -3.23 12.71 15.28
C LEU A 1078 -2.22 12.39 14.18
N LEU A 1079 -0.97 12.83 14.39
CA LEU A 1079 0.16 12.45 13.56
C LEU A 1079 1.11 11.57 14.39
N GLU A 1080 1.13 10.27 14.07
CA GLU A 1080 2.05 9.30 14.65
C GLU A 1080 3.23 9.09 13.70
N VAL A 1081 4.46 9.30 14.21
CA VAL A 1081 5.69 8.94 13.49
C VAL A 1081 6.40 7.86 14.29
N ILE A 1082 6.82 6.80 13.61
CA ILE A 1082 7.74 5.82 14.17
C ILE A 1082 9.13 6.26 13.74
N VAL A 1083 9.93 6.76 14.68
CA VAL A 1083 11.33 7.10 14.42
C VAL A 1083 12.17 5.86 14.71
N SER A 1084 12.75 5.27 13.67
CA SER A 1084 13.89 4.37 13.84
C SER A 1084 15.10 5.22 14.22
N MET A 1085 15.82 4.84 15.28
CA MET A 1085 16.96 5.60 15.81
C MET A 1085 18.06 5.79 14.75
N LEU A 1086 18.06 6.94 14.08
CA LEU A 1086 19.21 7.47 13.38
C LEU A 1086 19.61 8.76 14.08
N LEU A 1087 20.59 8.64 14.98
CA LEU A 1087 21.40 9.71 15.59
C LEU A 1087 20.66 11.01 15.97
N LEU A 1088 20.11 11.05 17.18
CA LEU A 1088 19.79 12.30 17.88
C LEU A 1088 21.08 12.98 18.36
N VAL A 1089 21.57 13.98 17.62
CA VAL A 1089 22.48 15.00 18.17
C VAL A 1089 21.60 16.18 18.59
N ALA A 1090 21.21 16.20 19.87
CA ALA A 1090 20.48 17.33 20.45
C ALA A 1090 21.39 18.58 20.46
N HIS A 1091 21.32 19.41 19.43
CA HIS A 1091 21.85 20.76 19.50
C HIS A 1091 20.91 21.63 20.34
N GLN A 1092 21.28 21.89 21.60
CA GLN A 1092 20.76 23.03 22.37
C GLN A 1092 21.31 24.34 21.77
N GLY A 1093 20.76 24.74 20.62
CA GLY A 1093 20.96 26.08 20.05
C GLY A 1093 19.81 26.99 20.46
N SER A 1094 20.09 28.01 21.27
CA SER A 1094 19.13 29.06 21.61
C SER A 1094 18.85 29.96 20.39
N THR A 1095 17.86 29.62 19.57
CA THR A 1095 17.31 30.54 18.56
C THR A 1095 16.02 31.16 19.09
N ASN A 1096 16.07 32.47 19.32
CA ASN A 1096 15.06 33.28 20.00
C ASN A 1096 13.90 33.68 19.05
N ASN A 1097 13.44 32.77 18.18
CA ASN A 1097 12.31 33.02 17.27
C ASN A 1097 11.04 32.35 17.80
N SER A 1098 10.09 33.15 18.28
CA SER A 1098 8.83 32.71 18.89
C SER A 1098 7.89 31.90 17.98
N TRP A 1099 8.21 31.77 16.69
CA TRP A 1099 7.39 31.07 15.70
C TRP A 1099 7.64 29.54 15.65
N TYR A 1100 8.79 29.07 16.13
CA TYR A 1100 9.22 27.67 16.00
C TYR A 1100 8.71 26.71 17.10
N ARG A 1101 7.98 27.19 18.12
CA ARG A 1101 7.48 26.35 19.22
C ARG A 1101 5.96 26.39 19.30
N LYS A 1102 5.27 25.65 18.42
CA LYS A 1102 3.81 25.43 18.54
C LYS A 1102 3.47 24.25 19.47
N ILE A 1103 4.20 23.12 19.39
CA ILE A 1103 3.94 21.91 20.18
C ILE A 1103 5.26 21.26 20.58
N SER A 1104 5.38 20.78 21.82
CA SER A 1104 6.52 19.99 22.30
C SER A 1104 6.04 18.67 22.90
N CYS A 1105 6.50 17.54 22.35
CA CYS A 1105 6.21 16.19 22.86
C CYS A 1105 7.49 15.47 23.25
N TYR A 1106 7.46 14.68 24.33
CA TYR A 1106 8.59 13.88 24.80
C TYR A 1106 8.52 12.47 24.21
N CYS A 1107 9.64 11.97 23.67
CA CYS A 1107 9.75 10.58 23.22
C CYS A 1107 9.66 9.64 24.44
N ARG A 1108 8.71 8.70 24.44
CA ARG A 1108 8.62 7.65 25.47
C ARG A 1108 9.37 6.41 25.01
N TYR A 1109 10.32 5.96 25.84
CA TYR A 1109 11.03 4.68 25.71
C TYR A 1109 10.10 3.49 26.03
N ASN A 1110 9.10 3.27 25.18
CA ASN A 1110 8.51 1.94 25.01
C ASN A 1110 9.12 1.37 23.72
N CYS A 1111 9.35 0.06 23.62
CA CYS A 1111 10.21 -0.65 22.65
C CYS A 1111 10.12 -0.28 21.15
N ASN A 1112 9.20 0.60 20.72
CA ASN A 1112 9.03 1.09 19.35
C ASN A 1112 9.21 2.63 19.19
N GLY A 1113 9.73 3.36 20.19
CA GLY A 1113 10.11 4.78 20.03
C GLY A 1113 9.00 5.71 19.51
N LYS A 1114 7.74 5.48 19.91
CA LYS A 1114 6.58 6.24 19.41
C LYS A 1114 6.46 7.61 20.09
N PHE A 1115 6.19 8.66 19.30
CA PHE A 1115 5.64 9.92 19.79
C PHE A 1115 4.34 10.27 19.08
N ARG A 1116 3.48 10.99 19.80
CA ARG A 1116 2.23 11.54 19.28
C ARG A 1116 2.37 13.05 19.29
N LEU A 1117 2.28 13.66 18.12
CA LEU A 1117 2.11 15.10 18.01
C LEU A 1117 0.61 15.39 17.95
N PHE A 1118 0.20 16.52 18.52
CA PHE A 1118 -1.15 17.05 18.41
C PHE A 1118 -1.14 18.24 17.44
N PRO A 1119 -0.82 18.04 16.15
CA PRO A 1119 -0.74 19.14 15.22
C PRO A 1119 -2.12 19.80 15.10
N THR A 1120 -2.15 21.12 15.19
CA THR A 1120 -3.20 21.88 14.52
C THR A 1120 -3.06 21.61 13.02
N GLU A 1121 -4.16 21.25 12.36
CA GLU A 1121 -4.24 20.69 11.00
C GLU A 1121 -3.34 21.37 9.94
N GLY A 1122 -2.98 20.61 8.89
CA GLY A 1122 -2.57 21.16 7.59
C GLY A 1122 -1.20 21.87 7.46
N GLN A 1123 -0.32 21.88 8.47
CA GLN A 1123 0.97 22.57 8.34
C GLN A 1123 2.02 21.76 7.57
N SER A 1124 2.91 22.46 6.85
CA SER A 1124 4.24 21.96 6.53
C SER A 1124 5.04 21.88 7.84
N TRP A 1125 5.07 20.70 8.45
CA TRP A 1125 5.89 20.48 9.65
C TRP A 1125 7.32 20.14 9.22
N CYS A 1126 8.26 21.05 9.45
CA CYS A 1126 9.67 20.67 9.53
C CYS A 1126 9.89 20.03 10.90
N LEU A 1127 10.07 18.70 10.92
CA LEU A 1127 10.62 18.00 12.07
C LEU A 1127 12.12 18.27 12.08
N ASP A 1128 12.56 19.22 12.91
CA ASP A 1128 13.95 19.26 13.36
C ASP A 1128 14.12 18.11 14.35
N ILE A 1129 14.72 17.01 13.89
CA ILE A 1129 15.09 15.84 14.70
C ILE A 1129 16.45 16.11 15.35
#